data_AF-A0A815BGF7-F1
#
_entry.id   AF-A0A815BGF7-F1
#
_cell.length_a   1.000
_cell.length_b   1.000
_cell.length_c   1.000
_cell.angle_alpha   90.00
_cell.angle_beta   90.00
_cell.angle_gamma   90.00
#
_symmetry.space_group_name_H-M   'P 1'
#
loop_
_entity.id
_entity.type
_entity.pdbx_description
1 polymer ?
#
loop_
_entity_poly.entity_id
_entity_poly.type
_entity_poly.pdbx_seq_one_letter_code
_entity_poly.pdbx_strand_id
1 'polypeptide(L)'
;MRIRITTCTGLGREYDFDVDPSIIIRELKKSAGEKAGYSDPEMLWLVFDREILYDEATLEDYDIQAGSVLELVDRTQLYRNFGVFIGVKFVDVCDNQALEKIGWSTTAPRWRRARRGLCLEGLCENKKCEAYNSTVIMPVGYKKVDMLDKSLYTITKCPICKEYVTPVTCGFNNCWWRYEGMQNCKNGPPKQCSGDWTEVGNAYHRFNEYQGETVSWRNLILEAVETRSAEILNKMPKDSSKTALDIVPTNTQTMQTASRPSAVHVAAIPPKNDRYSSQNDESEVERFAQPDKHWCPWRSGSCSNTLEIKGQGTVEIMQRKSVPFELKLSNKKDASDQNAYSIILSVNQNEVKLSTSTGQSYTSTDTIYTLQSEGEHWRRYWISLFSIARNVKYGIGEVRPSFSVFDIELPENESQLMREIYYLHFKVNNNDQMLSELKNLKEDFRIFIGTGPVLHELALFVIPQEEYTLEHTTCHTAISELKLERPLRDLYLSVKNFKLNTNEFPDLTDVIERSIKNPRGWCYKKLKEKAERFGKPNPKATYLRLTVGEQIGNAPGHNYVIEVWPPGHHSPIHNHSNAYAIIRVLSGEILARLYPALTLNVNQYKPIEQICHEGRVTWLSPNLNQTHQLKHVDLYGKPCITIQCYMYGRDDRVHYEYFDYLSNDERSIGHFDPKSDMDFHEFKERMRQEKQNIFQN
;
A
#
# COMPACT_ATOMS: atom_id res chain seq x y z
N MET A 1 34.35 -5.11 -26.63
CA MET A 1 34.73 -4.06 -25.66
C MET A 1 34.75 -4.62 -24.24
N ARG A 2 35.59 -4.05 -23.37
CA ARG A 2 35.62 -4.42 -21.95
C ARG A 2 34.65 -3.55 -21.17
N ILE A 3 33.70 -4.15 -20.48
CA ILE A 3 32.79 -3.46 -19.55
C ILE A 3 32.94 -4.07 -18.15
N ARG A 4 32.50 -3.33 -17.14
CA ARG A 4 32.48 -3.80 -15.76
C ARG A 4 31.05 -3.90 -15.26
N ILE A 5 30.74 -4.99 -14.57
CA ILE A 5 29.43 -5.19 -13.97
C ILE A 5 29.60 -5.32 -12.46
N THR A 6 28.92 -4.46 -11.71
CA THR A 6 28.96 -4.43 -10.24
C THR A 6 27.65 -4.99 -9.70
N THR A 7 27.74 -5.98 -8.80
CA THR A 7 26.54 -6.55 -8.18
C THR A 7 26.03 -5.68 -7.04
N CYS A 8 24.71 -5.45 -6.99
CA CYS A 8 24.08 -4.58 -5.99
C CYS A 8 23.80 -5.27 -4.65
N THR A 9 24.17 -6.54 -4.47
CA THR A 9 23.88 -7.32 -3.25
C THR A 9 25.18 -7.85 -2.62
N GLY A 10 25.55 -7.32 -1.45
CA GLY A 10 26.70 -7.73 -0.65
C GLY A 10 28.08 -7.40 -1.26
N LEU A 11 28.99 -6.84 -0.45
CA LEU A 11 30.41 -6.50 -0.74
C LEU A 11 30.72 -5.70 -2.03
N GLY A 12 29.77 -5.43 -2.93
CA GLY A 12 29.99 -4.68 -4.17
C GLY A 12 31.01 -5.35 -5.10
N ARG A 13 30.85 -6.65 -5.39
CA ARG A 13 31.79 -7.36 -6.26
C ARG A 13 31.71 -6.85 -7.69
N GLU A 14 32.87 -6.51 -8.23
CA GLU A 14 33.04 -6.09 -9.62
C GLU A 14 33.49 -7.27 -10.48
N TYR A 15 32.90 -7.40 -11.66
CA TYR A 15 33.24 -8.42 -12.64
C TYR A 15 33.52 -7.76 -13.98
N ASP A 16 34.70 -8.01 -14.54
CA ASP A 16 35.02 -7.56 -15.89
C ASP A 16 34.47 -8.56 -16.93
N PHE A 17 33.93 -8.02 -18.02
CA PHE A 17 33.37 -8.75 -19.15
C PHE A 17 33.94 -8.20 -20.46
N ASP A 18 34.48 -9.08 -21.30
CA ASP A 18 34.88 -8.76 -22.66
C ASP A 18 33.77 -9.24 -23.61
N VAL A 19 32.97 -8.30 -24.13
CA VAL A 19 31.72 -8.57 -24.88
C VAL A 19 31.66 -7.79 -26.19
N ASP A 20 30.91 -8.29 -27.17
CA ASP A 20 30.63 -7.54 -28.39
C ASP A 20 29.61 -6.42 -28.10
N PRO A 21 29.77 -5.19 -28.63
CA PRO A 21 28.76 -4.14 -28.49
C PRO A 21 27.36 -4.54 -28.97
N SER A 22 27.24 -5.46 -29.92
CA SER A 22 25.96 -5.98 -30.41
C SER A 22 25.34 -7.07 -29.52
N ILE A 23 25.92 -7.38 -28.35
CA ILE A 23 25.37 -8.38 -27.43
C ILE A 23 23.98 -7.96 -26.95
N ILE A 24 23.04 -8.91 -26.96
CA ILE A 24 21.68 -8.68 -26.46
C ILE A 24 21.71 -8.63 -24.92
N ILE A 25 21.03 -7.65 -24.33
CA ILE A 25 21.02 -7.41 -22.87
C ILE A 25 20.61 -8.67 -22.09
N ARG A 26 19.62 -9.44 -22.56
CA ARG A 26 19.24 -10.73 -21.95
C ARG A 26 20.41 -11.70 -21.82
N GLU A 27 21.26 -11.81 -22.84
CA GLU A 27 22.40 -12.73 -22.87
C GLU A 27 23.53 -12.26 -21.94
N LEU A 28 23.78 -10.95 -21.93
CA LEU A 28 24.72 -10.33 -20.99
C LEU A 28 24.25 -10.51 -19.54
N LYS A 29 22.96 -10.28 -19.29
CA LYS A 29 22.31 -10.43 -17.98
C LYS A 29 22.43 -11.85 -17.45
N LYS A 30 22.18 -12.85 -18.30
CA LYS A 30 22.35 -14.26 -17.96
C LYS A 30 23.80 -14.59 -17.59
N SER A 31 24.76 -14.18 -18.43
CA SER A 31 26.19 -14.41 -18.19
C SER A 31 26.69 -13.72 -16.91
N ALA A 32 26.19 -12.51 -16.65
CA ALA A 32 26.48 -11.76 -15.43
C ALA A 32 25.88 -12.43 -14.19
N GLY A 33 24.64 -12.91 -14.29
CA GLY A 33 23.95 -13.65 -13.24
C GLY A 33 24.68 -14.92 -12.82
N GLU A 34 25.06 -15.74 -13.79
CA GLU A 34 25.80 -16.99 -13.57
C GLU A 34 27.15 -16.72 -12.90
N LYS A 35 27.92 -15.74 -13.40
CA LYS A 35 29.23 -15.38 -12.84
C LYS A 35 29.14 -14.82 -11.41
N ALA A 36 28.04 -14.12 -11.10
CA ALA A 36 27.77 -13.58 -9.78
C ALA A 36 27.10 -14.58 -8.82
N GLY A 37 26.78 -15.80 -9.28
CA GLY A 37 26.20 -16.87 -8.45
C GLY A 37 24.68 -16.78 -8.26
N TYR A 38 23.95 -16.10 -9.15
CA TYR A 38 22.49 -16.06 -9.16
C TYR A 38 21.93 -17.26 -9.93
N SER A 39 20.91 -17.91 -9.37
CA SER A 39 20.30 -19.12 -9.93
C SER A 39 19.13 -18.85 -10.90
N ASP A 40 18.61 -17.62 -10.94
CA ASP A 40 17.47 -17.24 -11.79
C ASP A 40 17.72 -15.89 -12.50
N PRO A 41 18.11 -15.89 -13.78
CA PRO A 41 18.37 -14.68 -14.57
C PRO A 41 17.15 -13.80 -14.85
N GLU A 42 15.94 -14.36 -14.84
CA GLU A 42 14.67 -13.59 -15.03
C GLU A 42 14.40 -12.67 -13.84
N MET A 43 15.00 -12.99 -12.69
CA MET A 43 14.96 -12.19 -11.47
C MET A 43 16.06 -11.14 -11.40
N LEU A 44 16.79 -10.86 -12.49
CA LEU A 44 17.83 -9.83 -12.52
C LEU A 44 17.45 -8.64 -13.41
N TRP A 45 18.06 -7.50 -13.15
CA TRP A 45 18.09 -6.32 -14.03
C TRP A 45 19.53 -5.89 -14.24
N LEU A 46 19.84 -5.46 -15.47
CA LEU A 46 21.02 -4.67 -15.75
C LEU A 46 20.61 -3.20 -15.79
N VAL A 47 21.38 -2.36 -15.12
CA VAL A 47 21.13 -0.92 -15.02
C VAL A 47 22.35 -0.16 -15.51
N PHE A 48 22.13 0.83 -16.37
CA PHE A 48 23.15 1.78 -16.83
C PHE A 48 22.54 3.18 -16.82
N ASP A 49 23.30 4.17 -16.34
CA ASP A 49 22.85 5.56 -16.15
C ASP A 49 21.44 5.71 -15.51
N ARG A 50 21.15 4.88 -14.50
CA ARG A 50 19.88 4.84 -13.74
C ARG A 50 18.67 4.33 -14.54
N GLU A 51 18.87 3.80 -15.75
CA GLU A 51 17.83 3.15 -16.53
C GLU A 51 17.98 1.62 -16.50
N ILE A 52 16.85 0.93 -16.39
CA ILE A 52 16.82 -0.54 -16.54
C ILE A 52 16.91 -0.84 -18.03
N LEU A 53 17.91 -1.63 -18.40
CA LEU A 53 18.14 -2.02 -19.77
C LEU A 53 17.07 -3.03 -20.22
N TYR A 54 16.53 -2.83 -21.42
CA TYR A 54 15.52 -3.69 -22.01
C TYR A 54 16.16 -4.97 -22.55
N ASP A 55 15.53 -6.11 -22.28
CA ASP A 55 16.13 -7.43 -22.52
C ASP A 55 16.44 -7.73 -23.99
N GLU A 56 15.68 -7.17 -24.93
CA GLU A 56 15.89 -7.38 -26.38
C GLU A 56 16.74 -6.29 -27.04
N ALA A 57 17.18 -5.29 -26.30
CA ALA A 57 18.10 -4.27 -26.80
C ALA A 57 19.56 -4.78 -26.77
N THR A 58 20.46 -4.03 -27.39
CA THR A 58 21.91 -4.26 -27.40
C THR A 58 22.65 -3.22 -26.56
N LEU A 59 23.97 -3.39 -26.35
CA LEU A 59 24.76 -2.35 -25.66
C LEU A 59 24.93 -1.09 -26.52
N GLU A 60 24.95 -1.24 -27.86
CA GLU A 60 24.99 -0.11 -28.79
C GLU A 60 23.72 0.77 -28.70
N ASP A 61 22.55 0.17 -28.49
CA ASP A 61 21.28 0.91 -28.36
C ASP A 61 21.27 1.88 -27.17
N TYR A 62 22.15 1.68 -26.19
CA TYR A 62 22.31 2.50 -24.99
C TYR A 62 23.62 3.31 -24.97
N ASP A 63 24.33 3.40 -26.10
CA ASP A 63 25.63 4.09 -26.20
C ASP A 63 26.67 3.62 -25.15
N ILE A 64 26.61 2.35 -24.75
CA ILE A 64 27.53 1.80 -23.74
C ILE A 64 28.90 1.54 -24.38
N GLN A 65 29.94 2.16 -23.82
CA GLN A 65 31.31 2.11 -24.36
C GLN A 65 32.25 1.23 -23.55
N ALA A 66 33.44 1.00 -24.09
CA ALA A 66 34.52 0.34 -23.36
C ALA A 66 34.86 1.11 -22.07
N GLY A 67 34.91 0.42 -20.95
CA GLY A 67 35.15 0.98 -19.62
C GLY A 67 33.87 1.37 -18.87
N SER A 68 32.68 1.28 -19.49
CA SER A 68 31.42 1.52 -18.80
C SER A 68 31.20 0.54 -17.65
N VAL A 69 30.57 1.05 -16.59
CA VAL A 69 30.19 0.28 -15.40
C VAL A 69 28.68 0.13 -15.36
N LEU A 70 28.20 -1.10 -15.42
CA LEU A 70 26.79 -1.46 -15.30
C LEU A 70 26.54 -2.07 -13.93
N GLU A 71 25.29 -2.01 -13.49
CA GLU A 71 24.86 -2.56 -12.22
C GLU A 71 23.96 -3.79 -12.43
N LEU A 72 24.26 -4.90 -11.76
CA LEU A 72 23.45 -6.12 -11.77
C LEU A 72 22.62 -6.20 -10.49
N VAL A 73 21.32 -6.00 -10.64
CA VAL A 73 20.34 -5.86 -9.57
C VAL A 73 19.45 -7.11 -9.48
N ASP A 74 19.24 -7.63 -8.28
CA ASP A 74 18.31 -8.74 -8.02
C ASP A 74 16.91 -8.21 -7.67
N ARG A 75 15.92 -8.54 -8.51
CA ARG A 75 14.50 -8.16 -8.39
C ARG A 75 13.89 -8.63 -7.08
N THR A 76 14.34 -9.75 -6.51
CA THR A 76 13.81 -10.25 -5.24
C THR A 76 14.21 -9.39 -4.04
N GLN A 77 15.29 -8.61 -4.16
CA GLN A 77 15.77 -7.72 -3.09
C GLN A 77 15.16 -6.31 -3.16
N LEU A 78 14.69 -5.87 -4.34
CA LEU A 78 13.84 -4.67 -4.45
C LEU A 78 12.55 -4.77 -3.61
N TYR A 79 12.02 -5.99 -3.44
CA TYR A 79 10.82 -6.23 -2.63
C TYR A 79 11.08 -6.31 -1.11
N ARG A 80 12.35 -6.28 -0.67
CA ARG A 80 12.69 -6.36 0.77
C ARG A 80 13.40 -5.11 1.29
N ASN A 81 14.07 -4.34 0.44
CA ASN A 81 14.72 -3.08 0.82
C ASN A 81 14.56 -2.04 -0.31
N PHE A 82 13.59 -1.13 -0.17
CA PHE A 82 13.45 0.18 -0.83
C PHE A 82 13.56 0.27 -2.37
N GLY A 83 12.60 0.97 -2.99
CA GLY A 83 12.68 1.38 -4.39
C GLY A 83 13.97 2.15 -4.70
N VAL A 84 14.63 1.81 -5.81
CA VAL A 84 15.67 2.58 -6.53
C VAL A 84 16.61 3.44 -5.65
N PHE A 85 17.16 2.87 -4.57
CA PHE A 85 18.23 3.49 -3.78
C PHE A 85 19.28 2.43 -3.41
N ILE A 86 20.50 2.59 -3.91
CA ILE A 86 21.65 1.75 -3.55
C ILE A 86 22.13 2.17 -2.15
N GLY A 87 21.66 1.50 -1.09
CA GLY A 87 22.13 1.71 0.29
C GLY A 87 21.08 1.49 1.39
N VAL A 88 21.47 1.68 2.65
CA VAL A 88 20.58 1.65 3.83
C VAL A 88 20.28 3.06 4.31
N LYS A 89 18.99 3.37 4.56
CA LYS A 89 18.59 4.63 5.22
C LYS A 89 18.83 4.50 6.72
N PHE A 90 19.74 5.29 7.26
CA PHE A 90 20.10 5.28 8.67
C PHE A 90 20.51 6.69 9.11
N VAL A 91 20.38 7.01 10.40
CA VAL A 91 20.79 8.31 10.93
C VAL A 91 22.22 8.68 10.51
N ASP A 92 22.47 9.96 10.23
CA ASP A 92 23.81 10.44 9.95
C ASP A 92 24.67 10.40 11.22
N VAL A 93 25.42 9.31 11.41
CA VAL A 93 26.35 9.17 12.53
C VAL A 93 27.61 10.06 12.41
N CYS A 94 27.78 10.77 11.28
CA CYS A 94 28.81 11.80 11.13
C CYS A 94 28.42 13.13 11.77
N ASP A 95 27.13 13.34 12.03
CA ASP A 95 26.65 14.55 12.66
C ASP A 95 26.71 14.42 14.19
N ASN A 96 27.79 14.91 14.78
CA ASN A 96 27.96 14.95 16.23
C ASN A 96 26.92 15.84 16.94
N GLN A 97 26.21 16.74 16.23
CA GLN A 97 25.14 17.54 16.85
C GLN A 97 23.91 16.69 17.16
N ALA A 98 23.71 15.59 16.43
CA ALA A 98 22.62 14.65 16.67
C ALA A 98 22.86 13.70 17.85
N LEU A 99 24.07 13.67 18.43
CA LEU A 99 24.41 12.75 19.52
C LEU A 99 23.91 13.29 20.87
N GLU A 100 22.81 12.72 21.37
CA GLU A 100 22.20 13.09 22.64
C GLU A 100 22.62 12.17 23.78
N LYS A 101 22.86 12.74 24.96
CA LYS A 101 23.10 11.98 26.20
C LYS A 101 21.82 11.88 27.02
N ILE A 102 21.26 10.67 27.10
CA ILE A 102 20.00 10.40 27.80
C ILE A 102 20.28 9.71 29.14
N GLY A 103 19.68 10.24 30.22
CA GLY A 103 19.74 9.65 31.56
C GLY A 103 18.90 8.38 31.68
N TRP A 104 19.28 7.48 32.58
CA TRP A 104 18.56 6.23 32.82
C TRP A 104 17.19 6.46 33.48
N SER A 105 16.19 5.69 33.07
CA SER A 105 14.86 5.67 33.68
C SER A 105 14.60 4.35 34.40
N THR A 106 14.00 4.41 35.59
CA THR A 106 13.56 3.24 36.37
C THR A 106 12.20 2.69 35.92
N THR A 107 11.46 3.43 35.10
CA THR A 107 10.09 3.11 34.66
C THR A 107 10.00 2.78 33.17
N ALA A 108 11.14 2.63 32.48
CA ALA A 108 11.17 2.34 31.04
C ALA A 108 10.45 1.02 30.70
N PRO A 109 9.62 1.00 29.63
CA PRO A 109 8.94 -0.22 29.21
C PRO A 109 9.94 -1.29 28.77
N ARG A 110 9.53 -2.56 28.77
CA ARG A 110 10.42 -3.71 28.54
C ARG A 110 11.18 -3.65 27.22
N TRP A 111 10.57 -3.07 26.19
CA TRP A 111 11.17 -2.90 24.87
C TRP A 111 12.12 -1.71 24.74
N ARG A 112 12.26 -0.87 25.78
CA ARG A 112 13.22 0.25 25.86
C ARG A 112 14.40 -0.05 26.79
N ARG A 113 14.67 -1.31 27.10
CA ARG A 113 15.80 -1.72 27.96
C ARG A 113 17.07 -1.87 27.14
N ALA A 114 18.00 -0.92 27.29
CA ALA A 114 19.34 -1.02 26.71
C ALA A 114 20.25 -1.96 27.51
N ARG A 115 21.30 -2.47 26.87
CA ARG A 115 22.44 -3.15 27.52
C ARG A 115 23.73 -2.44 27.15
N ARG A 116 24.79 -2.68 27.92
CA ARG A 116 26.12 -2.10 27.65
C ARG A 116 26.61 -2.45 26.25
N GLY A 117 27.33 -1.52 25.62
CA GLY A 117 27.77 -1.61 24.22
C GLY A 117 26.82 -0.90 23.24
N LEU A 118 26.86 -1.36 21.99
CA LEU A 118 25.99 -0.89 20.91
C LEU A 118 24.55 -1.38 21.12
N CYS A 119 23.60 -0.48 20.91
CA CYS A 119 22.18 -0.76 20.80
C CYS A 119 21.68 -0.18 19.47
N LEU A 120 20.87 -0.95 18.74
CA LEU A 120 20.15 -0.45 17.58
C LEU A 120 18.71 -0.14 17.97
N GLU A 121 18.06 0.80 17.28
CA GLU A 121 16.65 1.11 17.52
C GLU A 121 15.84 1.11 16.23
N GLY A 122 14.58 0.70 16.33
CA GLY A 122 13.65 0.63 15.21
C GLY A 122 12.21 0.40 15.67
N LEU A 123 11.26 0.50 14.75
CA LEU A 123 9.83 0.36 15.04
C LEU A 123 9.42 -1.12 15.01
N CYS A 124 8.73 -1.60 16.05
CA CYS A 124 8.16 -2.95 16.01
C CYS A 124 6.82 -2.95 15.25
N GLU A 125 6.77 -3.64 14.11
CA GLU A 125 5.58 -3.70 13.23
C GLU A 125 4.70 -4.94 13.46
N ASN A 126 5.12 -5.86 14.34
CA ASN A 126 4.29 -7.03 14.66
C ASN A 126 3.05 -6.63 15.49
N LYS A 127 1.88 -6.67 14.85
CA LYS A 127 0.57 -6.33 15.44
C LYS A 127 0.22 -7.11 16.72
N LYS A 128 0.75 -8.33 16.89
CA LYS A 128 0.53 -9.18 18.08
C LYS A 128 1.46 -8.85 19.24
N CYS A 129 2.43 -7.96 19.04
CA CYS A 129 3.42 -7.58 20.04
C CYS A 129 2.90 -6.47 20.94
N GLU A 130 3.19 -6.54 22.24
CA GLU A 130 2.94 -5.43 23.17
C GLU A 130 3.66 -4.13 22.76
N ALA A 131 4.82 -4.26 22.12
CA ALA A 131 5.60 -3.14 21.59
C ALA A 131 5.17 -2.71 20.17
N TYR A 132 4.03 -3.18 19.65
CA TYR A 132 3.55 -2.79 18.33
C TYR A 132 3.48 -1.27 18.17
N ASN A 133 4.01 -0.78 17.06
CA ASN A 133 4.11 0.63 16.70
C ASN A 133 4.88 1.49 17.74
N SER A 134 5.75 0.86 18.54
CA SER A 134 6.65 1.54 19.47
C SER A 134 8.11 1.33 19.05
N THR A 135 8.96 2.34 19.27
CA THR A 135 10.40 2.22 19.05
C THR A 135 11.00 1.27 20.10
N VAL A 136 11.63 0.20 19.64
CA VAL A 136 12.27 -0.81 20.48
C VAL A 136 13.79 -0.66 20.44
N ILE A 137 14.44 -0.97 21.56
CA ILE A 137 15.90 -1.09 21.66
C ILE A 137 16.28 -2.55 21.43
N MET A 138 17.20 -2.77 20.51
CA MET A 138 17.80 -4.06 20.14
C MET A 138 19.24 -4.05 20.65
N PRO A 139 19.52 -4.62 21.84
CA PRO A 139 20.85 -4.59 22.40
C PRO A 139 21.78 -5.53 21.63
N VAL A 140 22.81 -4.96 21.01
CA VAL A 140 23.80 -5.71 20.23
C VAL A 140 25.01 -6.10 21.07
N GLY A 141 25.48 -5.19 21.93
CA GLY A 141 26.62 -5.38 22.82
C GLY A 141 27.94 -4.90 22.21
N TYR A 142 29.05 -5.49 22.65
CA TYR A 142 30.41 -5.16 22.19
C TYR A 142 30.73 -5.92 20.90
N LYS A 143 30.27 -5.40 19.76
CA LYS A 143 30.42 -6.03 18.45
C LYS A 143 30.72 -5.00 17.36
N LYS A 144 31.34 -5.50 16.28
CA LYS A 144 31.38 -4.85 14.98
C LYS A 144 30.15 -5.27 14.17
N VAL A 145 29.38 -4.31 13.69
CA VAL A 145 28.15 -4.50 12.92
C VAL A 145 28.30 -3.79 11.59
N ASP A 146 28.16 -4.54 10.50
CA ASP A 146 27.94 -3.97 9.17
C ASP A 146 26.42 -3.92 8.91
N MET A 147 25.92 -2.72 8.64
CA MET A 147 24.49 -2.43 8.47
C MET A 147 23.91 -2.98 7.16
N LEU A 148 24.73 -3.55 6.27
CA LEU A 148 24.31 -4.22 5.04
C LEU A 148 24.54 -5.74 5.07
N ASP A 149 25.11 -6.26 6.16
CA ASP A 149 25.41 -7.69 6.29
C ASP A 149 24.12 -8.52 6.39
N LYS A 150 24.08 -9.65 5.68
CA LYS A 150 22.94 -10.56 5.67
C LYS A 150 22.62 -11.11 7.06
N SER A 151 23.53 -11.11 8.01
CA SER A 151 23.32 -11.55 9.40
C SER A 151 22.64 -10.51 10.27
N LEU A 152 22.43 -9.28 9.81
CA LEU A 152 21.82 -8.19 10.58
C LEU A 152 20.44 -8.59 11.14
N TYR A 153 19.63 -9.34 10.38
CA TYR A 153 18.31 -9.84 10.83
C TYR A 153 18.38 -10.71 12.10
N THR A 154 19.53 -11.31 12.39
CA THR A 154 19.70 -12.16 13.58
C THR A 154 19.82 -11.33 14.85
N ILE A 155 20.32 -10.09 14.73
CA ILE A 155 20.56 -9.18 15.86
C ILE A 155 19.54 -8.03 15.93
N THR A 156 18.78 -7.77 14.86
CA THR A 156 17.73 -6.74 14.81
C THR A 156 16.34 -7.32 15.01
N LYS A 157 16.09 -7.83 16.23
CA LYS A 157 14.81 -8.43 16.62
C LYS A 157 14.17 -7.68 17.77
N CYS A 158 12.86 -7.49 17.68
CA CYS A 158 12.08 -6.93 18.77
C CYS A 158 12.31 -7.74 20.05
N PRO A 159 12.68 -7.10 21.18
CA PRO A 159 12.97 -7.81 22.42
C PRO A 159 11.74 -8.53 22.99
N ILE A 160 10.53 -8.14 22.58
CA ILE A 160 9.26 -8.71 23.06
C ILE A 160 8.82 -9.86 22.15
N CYS A 161 8.49 -9.60 20.89
CA CYS A 161 7.93 -10.62 19.99
C CYS A 161 8.96 -11.41 19.19
N LYS A 162 10.24 -11.02 19.22
CA LYS A 162 11.34 -11.64 18.47
C LYS A 162 11.24 -11.54 16.94
N GLU A 163 10.25 -10.81 16.42
CA GLU A 163 10.17 -10.48 15.00
C GLU A 163 11.25 -9.49 14.60
N TYR A 164 11.60 -9.52 13.32
CA TYR A 164 12.55 -8.58 12.72
C TYR A 164 12.08 -7.13 12.88
N VAL A 165 13.04 -6.24 13.11
CA VAL A 165 12.83 -4.80 13.20
C VAL A 165 13.92 -4.11 12.37
N THR A 166 13.52 -3.24 11.45
CA THR A 166 14.47 -2.45 10.67
C THR A 166 15.13 -1.39 11.56
N PRO A 167 16.46 -1.39 11.74
CA PRO A 167 17.14 -0.40 12.56
C PRO A 167 17.23 0.95 11.81
N VAL A 168 16.92 2.04 12.49
CA VAL A 168 16.92 3.41 11.93
C VAL A 168 17.89 4.35 12.64
N THR A 169 18.27 4.02 13.87
CA THR A 169 19.28 4.74 14.65
C THR A 169 20.04 3.79 15.59
N CYS A 170 21.08 4.31 16.25
CA CYS A 170 21.89 3.59 17.23
C CYS A 170 22.10 4.40 18.51
N GLY A 171 22.46 3.69 19.58
CA GLY A 171 22.93 4.26 20.82
C GLY A 171 24.03 3.43 21.45
N PHE A 172 24.82 4.08 22.29
CA PHE A 172 26.01 3.53 22.92
C PHE A 172 25.98 3.83 24.42
N ASN A 173 26.42 2.88 25.24
CA ASN A 173 26.58 3.10 26.67
C ASN A 173 27.63 2.17 27.26
N ASN A 174 28.46 2.68 28.18
CA ASN A 174 29.51 1.92 28.84
C ASN A 174 30.42 1.16 27.83
N CYS A 175 30.87 1.87 26.80
CA CYS A 175 31.72 1.30 25.74
C CYS A 175 32.58 2.37 25.07
N TRP A 176 33.59 1.91 24.35
CA TRP A 176 34.25 2.66 23.30
C TRP A 176 33.58 2.32 21.98
N TRP A 177 33.36 3.31 21.11
CA TRP A 177 32.74 3.07 19.82
C TRP A 177 33.38 3.89 18.70
N ARG A 178 33.25 3.41 17.46
CA ARG A 178 33.64 4.12 16.24
C ARG A 178 32.72 3.74 15.09
N TYR A 179 32.82 4.46 13.98
CA TYR A 179 32.09 4.14 12.76
C TYR A 179 32.94 4.40 11.51
N GLU A 180 32.61 3.70 10.43
CA GLU A 180 33.19 3.87 9.10
C GLU A 180 32.10 3.61 8.06
N GLY A 181 31.96 4.49 7.06
CA GLY A 181 30.97 4.30 6.01
C GLY A 181 31.09 5.30 4.86
N MET A 182 30.21 5.14 3.88
CA MET A 182 30.15 5.95 2.67
C MET A 182 28.70 6.38 2.43
N GLN A 183 28.47 7.68 2.41
CA GLN A 183 27.14 8.27 2.23
C GLN A 183 26.90 8.62 0.77
N ASN A 184 25.67 8.41 0.30
CA ASN A 184 25.19 8.96 -0.96
C ASN A 184 24.92 10.46 -0.80
N CYS A 185 25.46 11.27 -1.72
CA CYS A 185 25.20 12.71 -1.76
C CYS A 185 24.10 13.02 -2.78
N LYS A 186 23.17 13.91 -2.41
CA LYS A 186 22.07 14.34 -3.30
C LYS A 186 22.59 14.97 -4.61
N ASN A 187 23.73 15.69 -4.55
CA ASN A 187 24.34 16.42 -5.68
C ASN A 187 25.87 16.22 -5.75
N GLY A 188 26.35 14.98 -5.89
CA GLY A 188 27.79 14.73 -6.03
C GLY A 188 28.19 13.26 -5.86
N PRO A 189 29.48 12.93 -6.05
CA PRO A 189 29.98 11.60 -5.78
C PRO A 189 29.80 11.23 -4.28
N PRO A 190 29.72 9.94 -3.95
CA PRO A 190 29.58 9.48 -2.57
C PRO A 190 30.71 9.99 -1.68
N LYS A 191 30.37 10.34 -0.45
CA LYS A 191 31.32 10.86 0.53
C LYS A 191 31.69 9.79 1.54
N GLN A 192 32.98 9.50 1.67
CA GLN A 192 33.48 8.65 2.75
C GLN A 192 33.48 9.42 4.07
N CYS A 193 33.10 8.74 5.16
CA CYS A 193 33.07 9.30 6.50
C CYS A 193 33.48 8.23 7.52
N SER A 194 34.28 8.63 8.50
CA SER A 194 34.72 7.78 9.60
C SER A 194 34.88 8.61 10.87
N GLY A 195 34.57 8.02 12.01
CA GLY A 195 34.80 8.60 13.33
C GLY A 195 35.88 7.82 14.08
N ASP A 196 36.73 8.54 14.81
CA ASP A 196 37.68 7.91 15.73
C ASP A 196 36.98 7.31 16.94
N TRP A 197 37.69 6.43 17.64
CA TRP A 197 37.22 5.80 18.87
C TRP A 197 36.83 6.83 19.94
N THR A 198 35.56 6.81 20.30
CA THR A 198 34.95 7.69 21.30
C THR A 198 34.50 6.87 22.51
N GLU A 199 34.86 7.32 23.72
CA GLU A 199 34.41 6.70 24.96
C GLU A 199 33.06 7.27 25.40
N VAL A 200 32.13 6.39 25.77
CA VAL A 200 30.85 6.79 26.37
C VAL A 200 30.63 6.10 27.71
N GLY A 201 30.35 6.92 28.73
CA GLY A 201 30.17 6.46 30.12
C GLY A 201 28.77 5.89 30.42
N ASN A 202 28.40 5.93 31.69
CA ASN A 202 27.13 5.38 32.19
C ASN A 202 25.90 6.28 31.90
N ALA A 203 25.60 6.46 30.63
CA ALA A 203 24.37 7.09 30.11
C ALA A 203 24.12 6.56 28.70
N TYR A 204 22.91 6.71 28.20
CA TYR A 204 22.56 6.23 26.87
C TYR A 204 22.81 7.34 25.84
N HIS A 205 23.93 7.22 25.10
CA HIS A 205 24.34 8.20 24.09
C HIS A 205 23.77 7.78 22.75
N ARG A 206 22.73 8.47 22.30
CA ARG A 206 21.86 8.07 21.20
C ARG A 206 21.94 9.11 20.09
N PHE A 207 22.05 8.66 18.84
CA PHE A 207 21.85 9.54 17.71
C PHE A 207 20.36 9.85 17.55
N ASN A 208 19.97 11.11 17.71
CA ASN A 208 18.60 11.56 17.57
C ASN A 208 18.26 11.75 16.08
N GLU A 209 17.46 10.84 15.54
CA GLU A 209 16.95 10.85 14.17
C GLU A 209 15.99 12.01 13.84
N TYR A 210 15.52 12.77 14.84
CA TYR A 210 14.71 13.97 14.64
C TYR A 210 15.54 15.26 14.57
N GLN A 211 16.76 15.25 15.12
CA GLN A 211 17.71 16.36 15.05
C GLN A 211 18.75 16.15 13.96
N GLY A 212 19.23 14.92 13.80
CA GLY A 212 20.14 14.52 12.73
C GLY A 212 19.40 14.22 11.42
N GLU A 213 20.04 14.50 10.29
CA GLU A 213 19.52 14.07 8.99
C GLU A 213 19.61 12.54 8.87
N THR A 214 18.61 11.90 8.24
CA THR A 214 18.76 10.51 7.80
C THR A 214 19.33 10.51 6.41
N VAL A 215 20.45 9.81 6.24
CA VAL A 215 21.18 9.73 4.98
C VAL A 215 21.16 8.31 4.43
N SER A 216 21.36 8.19 3.12
CA SER A 216 21.47 6.88 2.47
C SER A 216 22.93 6.45 2.49
N TRP A 217 23.24 5.38 3.23
CA TRP A 217 24.58 4.81 3.34
C TRP A 217 24.79 3.70 2.32
N ARG A 218 25.82 3.82 1.46
CA ARG A 218 26.28 2.72 0.59
C ARG A 218 26.89 1.59 1.41
N ASN A 219 27.62 1.95 2.46
CA ASN A 219 28.04 1.05 3.53
C ASN A 219 28.07 1.81 4.86
N LEU A 220 27.85 1.09 5.97
CA LEU A 220 28.01 1.63 7.30
C LEU A 220 28.40 0.52 8.26
N ILE A 221 29.54 0.70 8.93
CA ILE A 221 30.07 -0.17 9.97
C ILE A 221 30.04 0.60 11.29
N LEU A 222 29.41 0.01 12.30
CA LEU A 222 29.42 0.47 13.68
C LEU A 222 30.20 -0.51 14.53
N GLU A 223 31.14 -0.04 15.34
CA GLU A 223 31.95 -0.91 16.18
C GLU A 223 31.91 -0.43 17.63
N ALA A 224 31.66 -1.35 18.57
CA ALA A 224 31.71 -1.07 20.00
C ALA A 224 32.55 -2.12 20.74
N VAL A 225 33.40 -1.68 21.66
CA VAL A 225 34.24 -2.53 22.53
C VAL A 225 34.12 -2.11 24.00
N GLU A 226 34.30 -3.05 24.92
CA GLU A 226 34.18 -2.78 26.36
C GLU A 226 35.34 -1.92 26.88
N THR A 227 36.57 -2.24 26.48
CA THR A 227 37.77 -1.47 26.80
C THR A 227 38.66 -1.39 25.56
N ARG A 228 39.36 -0.25 25.38
CA ARG A 228 40.52 -0.20 24.49
C ARG A 228 41.72 -0.71 25.25
N SER A 229 41.94 -2.02 25.23
CA SER A 229 43.22 -2.56 25.70
C SER A 229 44.26 -2.24 24.63
N ALA A 230 45.45 -1.77 25.03
CA ALA A 230 46.65 -1.93 24.22
C ALA A 230 46.94 -3.45 24.14
N GLU A 231 46.26 -4.12 23.22
CA GLU A 231 46.40 -5.49 22.71
C GLU A 231 46.60 -6.64 23.73
N ILE A 232 45.62 -7.57 23.76
CA ILE A 232 45.67 -8.99 24.15
C ILE A 232 46.78 -9.44 25.16
N LEU A 233 46.33 -10.08 26.26
CA LEU A 233 47.04 -10.83 27.32
C LEU A 233 47.60 -10.03 28.50
N ASN A 234 46.89 -10.09 29.65
CA ASN A 234 47.40 -10.79 30.84
C ASN A 234 46.42 -10.75 32.04
N LYS A 235 46.11 -11.95 32.54
CA LYS A 235 45.84 -12.33 33.95
C LYS A 235 44.55 -11.85 34.65
N MET A 236 43.65 -12.81 34.87
CA MET A 236 42.76 -12.94 36.05
C MET A 236 43.53 -12.69 37.37
N PRO A 237 42.89 -12.24 38.49
CA PRO A 237 41.78 -12.97 39.12
C PRO A 237 40.66 -12.20 39.88
N LYS A 238 39.52 -12.91 39.99
CA LYS A 238 38.55 -13.11 41.11
C LYS A 238 38.13 -11.97 42.05
N ASP A 239 36.81 -11.81 42.19
CA ASP A 239 35.95 -11.90 43.41
C ASP A 239 34.81 -10.85 43.34
N SER A 240 33.70 -10.90 44.08
CA SER A 240 32.80 -11.94 44.61
C SER A 240 31.53 -11.20 45.13
N SER A 241 30.47 -11.95 45.48
CA SER A 241 29.25 -11.56 46.25
C SER A 241 28.09 -10.86 45.47
N LYS A 242 26.90 -11.49 45.34
CA LYS A 242 25.74 -11.63 46.28
C LYS A 242 25.05 -10.26 46.53
N THR A 243 23.72 -10.06 46.47
CA THR A 243 22.59 -10.85 47.00
C THR A 243 21.24 -10.37 46.42
N ALA A 244 20.23 -11.23 46.49
CA ALA A 244 18.80 -11.00 46.22
C ALA A 244 18.07 -10.24 47.33
N LEU A 245 16.85 -9.74 47.06
CA LEU A 245 15.70 -9.78 47.98
C LEU A 245 14.37 -9.40 47.27
N ASP A 246 13.33 -10.14 47.63
CA ASP A 246 11.96 -10.21 47.11
C ASP A 246 10.95 -9.26 47.82
N ILE A 247 9.67 -9.37 47.40
CA ILE A 247 8.38 -9.15 48.12
C ILE A 247 7.68 -7.78 47.89
N VAL A 248 6.38 -7.58 47.58
CA VAL A 248 5.11 -8.31 47.26
C VAL A 248 4.08 -7.23 46.81
N PRO A 249 2.95 -7.55 46.13
CA PRO A 249 2.10 -6.61 45.39
C PRO A 249 0.77 -6.24 46.08
N THR A 250 0.09 -5.18 45.62
CA THR A 250 -1.34 -4.96 45.90
C THR A 250 -2.11 -4.19 44.81
N ASN A 251 -3.17 -4.86 44.35
CA ASN A 251 -4.55 -4.42 44.06
C ASN A 251 -4.91 -3.50 42.87
N THR A 252 -5.48 -4.19 41.88
CA THR A 252 -6.69 -3.90 41.07
C THR A 252 -7.73 -2.95 41.67
N GLN A 253 -8.24 -2.04 40.81
CA GLN A 253 -9.66 -1.67 40.77
C GLN A 253 -10.16 -1.54 39.32
N THR A 254 -11.27 -2.20 39.08
CA THR A 254 -12.14 -2.22 37.89
C THR A 254 -13.04 -0.98 37.83
N MET A 255 -13.33 -0.47 36.62
CA MET A 255 -14.59 0.23 36.34
C MET A 255 -15.26 -0.32 35.07
N GLN A 256 -16.54 -0.64 35.23
CA GLN A 256 -17.48 -1.16 34.25
C GLN A 256 -18.18 -0.04 33.46
N THR A 257 -18.26 -0.25 32.14
CA THR A 257 -19.39 -0.07 31.19
C THR A 257 -20.41 1.05 31.41
N ALA A 258 -20.69 1.84 30.36
CA ALA A 258 -21.78 1.56 29.40
C ALA A 258 -22.16 2.79 28.55
N SER A 259 -22.29 2.62 27.23
CA SER A 259 -23.39 3.23 26.45
C SER A 259 -23.55 2.55 25.08
N ARG A 260 -24.81 2.33 24.71
CA ARG A 260 -25.38 1.50 23.63
C ARG A 260 -24.95 1.88 22.21
N PRO A 261 -24.99 0.95 21.24
CA PRO A 261 -24.80 1.26 19.82
C PRO A 261 -26.06 1.91 19.23
N SER A 262 -25.89 3.11 18.67
CA SER A 262 -26.84 3.77 17.79
C SER A 262 -26.91 3.04 16.43
N ALA A 263 -28.08 3.08 15.80
CA ALA A 263 -28.43 2.39 14.56
C ALA A 263 -27.36 2.48 13.46
N VAL A 264 -27.02 1.33 12.90
CA VAL A 264 -26.06 1.15 11.81
C VAL A 264 -26.64 1.74 10.53
N HIS A 265 -26.16 2.91 10.11
CA HIS A 265 -26.44 3.45 8.78
C HIS A 265 -25.49 2.77 7.79
N VAL A 266 -26.07 2.03 6.84
CA VAL A 266 -25.38 1.06 5.98
C VAL A 266 -24.56 1.76 4.89
N ALA A 267 -23.29 1.37 4.77
CA ALA A 267 -22.35 1.72 3.71
C ALA A 267 -22.91 1.49 2.29
N ALA A 268 -22.45 2.32 1.33
CA ALA A 268 -22.59 2.20 -0.13
C ALA A 268 -23.69 1.24 -0.63
N ILE A 269 -24.93 1.72 -0.67
CA ILE A 269 -26.01 1.00 -1.34
C ILE A 269 -25.67 0.95 -2.83
N PRO A 270 -25.58 -0.23 -3.47
CA PRO A 270 -25.36 -0.31 -4.91
C PRO A 270 -26.46 0.46 -5.66
N PRO A 271 -26.27 0.84 -6.92
CA PRO A 271 -27.31 1.53 -7.70
C PRO A 271 -28.54 0.62 -7.93
N LYS A 272 -29.76 1.17 -7.73
CA LYS A 272 -31.05 0.42 -7.73
C LYS A 272 -31.62 0.14 -9.12
N ASN A 273 -31.16 0.83 -10.16
CA ASN A 273 -31.82 0.83 -11.47
C ASN A 273 -30.89 0.35 -12.57
N ASP A 274 -31.49 -0.25 -13.60
CA ASP A 274 -30.93 -0.20 -14.95
C ASP A 274 -30.63 1.27 -15.28
N ARG A 275 -29.40 1.58 -15.66
CA ARG A 275 -29.15 2.90 -16.26
C ARG A 275 -29.87 2.89 -17.60
N TYR A 276 -31.04 3.52 -17.64
CA TYR A 276 -31.71 3.87 -18.89
C TYR A 276 -30.65 4.51 -19.78
N SER A 277 -30.39 3.92 -20.94
CA SER A 277 -29.79 4.67 -22.04
C SER A 277 -30.77 5.80 -22.33
N SER A 278 -30.55 6.99 -21.77
CA SER A 278 -31.10 8.19 -22.38
C SER A 278 -30.51 8.22 -23.78
N GLN A 279 -31.35 8.01 -24.78
CA GLN A 279 -31.02 7.86 -26.19
C GLN A 279 -30.33 9.09 -26.83
N ASN A 280 -29.76 10.02 -26.06
CA ASN A 280 -29.28 11.31 -26.56
C ASN A 280 -27.90 11.74 -26.03
N ASP A 281 -27.06 10.86 -25.44
CA ASP A 281 -25.65 11.20 -25.17
C ASP A 281 -24.77 10.40 -26.15
N GLU A 282 -24.52 10.99 -27.32
CA GLU A 282 -23.64 10.49 -28.41
C GLU A 282 -22.15 10.39 -28.01
N SER A 283 -21.83 10.30 -26.72
CA SER A 283 -20.45 10.08 -26.30
C SER A 283 -20.21 8.59 -26.12
N GLU A 284 -19.59 7.97 -27.13
CA GLU A 284 -18.91 6.67 -27.06
C GLU A 284 -17.73 6.73 -26.06
N VAL A 285 -18.01 6.97 -24.78
CA VAL A 285 -17.00 6.86 -23.73
C VAL A 285 -16.98 5.40 -23.29
N GLU A 286 -15.84 4.73 -23.45
CA GLU A 286 -15.57 3.41 -22.85
C GLU A 286 -15.96 3.46 -21.37
N ARG A 287 -17.02 2.74 -20.99
CA ARG A 287 -17.47 2.66 -19.60
C ARG A 287 -16.59 1.64 -18.89
N PHE A 288 -15.48 2.07 -18.33
CA PHE A 288 -14.59 1.17 -17.57
C PHE A 288 -15.35 0.55 -16.39
N ALA A 289 -15.46 -0.78 -16.41
CA ALA A 289 -15.93 -1.61 -15.29
C ALA A 289 -17.31 -1.26 -14.70
N GLN A 290 -18.25 -0.86 -15.55
CA GLN A 290 -19.66 -0.85 -15.15
C GLN A 290 -20.39 -1.95 -15.91
N PRO A 291 -20.99 -2.92 -15.20
CA PRO A 291 -21.74 -3.97 -15.86
C PRO A 291 -22.97 -3.37 -16.55
N ASP A 292 -23.22 -3.83 -17.78
CA ASP A 292 -24.12 -3.20 -18.73
C ASP A 292 -25.60 -3.34 -18.35
N LYS A 293 -25.94 -4.35 -17.53
CA LYS A 293 -27.32 -4.75 -17.24
C LYS A 293 -27.49 -5.16 -15.79
N HIS A 294 -28.49 -4.59 -15.12
CA HIS A 294 -28.91 -5.03 -13.79
C HIS A 294 -29.97 -6.14 -13.93
N TRP A 295 -29.80 -7.20 -13.15
CA TRP A 295 -30.73 -8.31 -13.09
C TRP A 295 -31.29 -8.47 -11.69
N CYS A 296 -32.61 -8.37 -11.59
CA CYS A 296 -33.37 -8.55 -10.36
C CYS A 296 -34.19 -9.86 -10.44
N PRO A 297 -33.62 -11.01 -10.09
CA PRO A 297 -34.21 -12.32 -10.39
C PRO A 297 -35.47 -12.74 -9.61
N TRP A 298 -35.91 -11.95 -8.65
CA TRP A 298 -36.68 -12.46 -7.51
C TRP A 298 -38.20 -12.52 -7.75
N ARG A 299 -38.63 -13.36 -8.69
CA ARG A 299 -40.01 -13.87 -8.79
C ARG A 299 -40.17 -15.32 -8.29
N SER A 300 -39.07 -16.05 -8.08
CA SER A 300 -38.98 -17.44 -7.57
C SER A 300 -37.57 -17.73 -7.03
N GLY A 301 -37.39 -18.81 -6.22
CA GLY A 301 -36.11 -19.19 -5.60
C GLY A 301 -34.99 -19.62 -6.57
N SER A 302 -35.30 -19.79 -7.86
CA SER A 302 -34.35 -19.97 -8.96
C SER A 302 -34.76 -19.09 -10.14
N CYS A 303 -33.77 -18.60 -10.88
CA CYS A 303 -33.95 -17.59 -11.91
C CYS A 303 -32.89 -17.75 -13.02
N SER A 304 -33.24 -17.38 -14.26
CA SER A 304 -32.33 -17.50 -15.40
C SER A 304 -32.25 -16.20 -16.21
N ASN A 305 -31.06 -15.90 -16.74
CA ASN A 305 -30.80 -14.81 -17.68
C ASN A 305 -29.79 -15.29 -18.74
N THR A 306 -29.31 -14.38 -19.58
CA THR A 306 -28.28 -14.68 -20.57
C THR A 306 -27.08 -13.75 -20.43
N LEU A 307 -25.90 -14.25 -20.79
CA LEU A 307 -24.76 -13.41 -21.12
C LEU A 307 -25.10 -12.60 -22.37
N GLU A 308 -24.46 -11.46 -22.54
CA GLU A 308 -24.61 -10.65 -23.76
C GLU A 308 -23.76 -11.20 -24.91
N ILE A 309 -22.64 -11.88 -24.58
CA ILE A 309 -21.73 -12.53 -25.54
C ILE A 309 -21.60 -14.01 -25.15
N LYS A 310 -21.69 -14.92 -26.13
CA LYS A 310 -21.51 -16.35 -25.87
C LYS A 310 -20.08 -16.66 -25.45
N GLY A 311 -19.92 -17.43 -24.38
CA GLY A 311 -18.65 -17.86 -23.81
C GLY A 311 -17.78 -16.72 -23.27
N GLN A 312 -18.35 -15.53 -23.07
CA GLN A 312 -17.59 -14.37 -22.62
C GLN A 312 -18.45 -13.44 -21.76
N GLY A 313 -17.83 -12.87 -20.74
CA GLY A 313 -18.40 -11.78 -19.96
C GLY A 313 -18.07 -11.89 -18.49
N THR A 314 -18.61 -10.97 -17.71
CA THR A 314 -18.42 -10.93 -16.27
C THR A 314 -19.77 -10.86 -15.57
N VAL A 315 -19.92 -11.60 -14.49
CA VAL A 315 -21.12 -11.63 -13.67
C VAL A 315 -20.72 -11.20 -12.27
N GLU A 316 -21.28 -10.08 -11.81
CA GLU A 316 -21.09 -9.56 -10.47
C GLU A 316 -22.31 -9.88 -9.61
N ILE A 317 -22.07 -10.36 -8.41
CA ILE A 317 -23.08 -10.71 -7.41
C ILE A 317 -22.81 -9.84 -6.19
N MET A 318 -23.70 -8.90 -5.95
CA MET A 318 -23.72 -8.06 -4.76
C MET A 318 -24.72 -8.63 -3.77
N GLN A 319 -24.29 -8.90 -2.54
CA GLN A 319 -25.19 -9.32 -1.46
C GLN A 319 -24.94 -8.51 -0.18
N ARG A 320 -26.01 -8.08 0.48
CA ARG A 320 -25.99 -7.36 1.76
C ARG A 320 -26.06 -8.30 2.96
N LYS A 321 -26.90 -9.34 2.83
CA LYS A 321 -26.99 -10.43 3.79
C LYS A 321 -26.20 -11.61 3.27
N SER A 322 -25.39 -12.17 4.15
CA SER A 322 -24.56 -13.34 3.87
C SER A 322 -25.45 -14.58 3.70
N VAL A 323 -25.76 -14.93 2.44
CA VAL A 323 -26.53 -16.15 2.12
C VAL A 323 -25.76 -17.00 1.11
N PRO A 324 -25.62 -18.33 1.34
CA PRO A 324 -25.02 -19.23 0.37
C PRO A 324 -25.73 -19.18 -0.98
N PHE A 325 -24.94 -19.20 -2.05
CA PHE A 325 -25.45 -19.13 -3.42
C PHE A 325 -24.70 -20.06 -4.37
N GLU A 326 -25.36 -20.38 -5.48
CA GLU A 326 -24.81 -21.10 -6.62
C GLU A 326 -25.11 -20.32 -7.91
N LEU A 327 -24.09 -20.17 -8.73
CA LEU A 327 -24.18 -19.62 -10.08
C LEU A 327 -23.76 -20.69 -11.08
N LYS A 328 -24.67 -21.05 -11.98
CA LYS A 328 -24.44 -22.00 -13.08
C LYS A 328 -24.48 -21.28 -14.42
N LEU A 329 -23.35 -21.27 -15.12
CA LEU A 329 -23.21 -20.77 -16.49
C LEU A 329 -23.30 -21.96 -17.45
N SER A 330 -24.25 -21.95 -18.38
CA SER A 330 -24.70 -23.12 -19.14
C SER A 330 -24.85 -22.83 -20.63
N ASN A 331 -24.63 -23.84 -21.49
CA ASN A 331 -24.99 -23.78 -22.91
C ASN A 331 -26.47 -24.12 -23.20
N LYS A 332 -27.24 -24.52 -22.18
CA LYS A 332 -28.67 -24.85 -22.27
C LYS A 332 -29.52 -23.91 -21.43
N LYS A 333 -30.72 -23.61 -21.93
CA LYS A 333 -31.72 -22.77 -21.24
C LYS A 333 -32.34 -23.45 -20.03
N ASP A 334 -32.46 -24.77 -20.06
CA ASP A 334 -32.98 -25.54 -18.94
C ASP A 334 -31.84 -25.82 -17.94
N ALA A 335 -31.99 -25.27 -16.73
CA ALA A 335 -31.01 -25.45 -15.66
C ALA A 335 -30.86 -26.91 -15.21
N SER A 336 -31.87 -27.76 -15.47
CA SER A 336 -31.92 -29.17 -15.07
C SER A 336 -31.43 -30.16 -16.14
N ASP A 337 -31.09 -29.67 -17.34
CA ASP A 337 -30.60 -30.52 -18.43
C ASP A 337 -29.26 -31.19 -18.05
N GLN A 338 -29.29 -32.52 -17.97
CA GLN A 338 -28.13 -33.34 -17.59
C GLN A 338 -27.06 -33.39 -18.67
N ASN A 339 -27.41 -33.07 -19.93
CA ASN A 339 -26.47 -33.02 -21.05
C ASN A 339 -25.87 -31.62 -21.25
N ALA A 340 -26.23 -30.65 -20.41
CA ALA A 340 -25.69 -29.30 -20.50
C ALA A 340 -24.20 -29.28 -20.12
N TYR A 341 -23.40 -28.61 -20.95
CA TYR A 341 -22.10 -28.15 -20.49
C TYR A 341 -22.31 -26.97 -19.55
N SER A 342 -21.66 -26.98 -18.39
CA SER A 342 -21.82 -25.92 -17.40
C SER A 342 -20.58 -25.69 -16.56
N ILE A 343 -20.35 -24.42 -16.23
CA ILE A 343 -19.42 -23.98 -15.19
C ILE A 343 -20.26 -23.56 -13.98
N ILE A 344 -20.01 -24.16 -12.84
CA ILE A 344 -20.78 -24.00 -11.61
C ILE A 344 -19.87 -23.42 -10.53
N LEU A 345 -20.24 -22.26 -10.01
CA LEU A 345 -19.65 -21.61 -8.84
C LEU A 345 -20.59 -21.76 -7.65
N SER A 346 -20.13 -22.39 -6.57
CA SER A 346 -20.85 -22.50 -5.30
C SER A 346 -20.06 -21.78 -4.20
N VAL A 347 -20.72 -20.91 -3.45
CA VAL A 347 -20.12 -20.13 -2.36
C VAL A 347 -20.97 -20.30 -1.11
N ASN A 348 -20.38 -20.85 -0.06
CA ASN A 348 -21.02 -21.03 1.25
C ASN A 348 -20.04 -20.68 2.39
N GLN A 349 -20.44 -20.89 3.64
CA GLN A 349 -19.63 -20.50 4.82
C GLN A 349 -18.36 -21.37 5.00
N ASN A 350 -18.37 -22.59 4.46
CA ASN A 350 -17.32 -23.59 4.66
C ASN A 350 -16.35 -23.66 3.48
N GLU A 351 -16.82 -23.42 2.26
CA GLU A 351 -16.01 -23.51 1.05
C GLU A 351 -16.52 -22.62 -0.08
N VAL A 352 -15.60 -22.33 -1.00
CA VAL A 352 -15.91 -21.91 -2.37
C VAL A 352 -15.46 -23.00 -3.33
N LYS A 353 -16.34 -23.36 -4.26
CA LYS A 353 -16.10 -24.40 -5.24
C LYS A 353 -16.45 -23.91 -6.64
N LEU A 354 -15.53 -24.07 -7.58
CA LEU A 354 -15.74 -23.88 -9.01
C LEU A 354 -15.56 -25.22 -9.72
N SER A 355 -16.55 -25.65 -10.49
CA SER A 355 -16.50 -26.94 -11.18
C SER A 355 -17.12 -26.89 -12.57
N THR A 356 -16.75 -27.83 -13.43
CA THR A 356 -17.36 -28.03 -14.74
C THR A 356 -18.18 -29.32 -14.76
N SER A 357 -19.21 -29.40 -15.60
CA SER A 357 -20.02 -30.63 -15.73
C SER A 357 -19.24 -31.80 -16.35
N THR A 358 -18.07 -31.55 -16.92
CA THR A 358 -17.10 -32.55 -17.42
C THR A 358 -16.19 -33.11 -16.33
N GLY A 359 -16.26 -32.58 -15.09
CA GLY A 359 -15.58 -33.14 -13.92
C GLY A 359 -14.39 -32.34 -13.40
N GLN A 360 -14.04 -31.19 -13.98
CA GLN A 360 -13.05 -30.30 -13.37
C GLN A 360 -13.62 -29.72 -12.07
N SER A 361 -12.79 -29.60 -11.04
CA SER A 361 -13.21 -29.06 -9.75
C SER A 361 -12.06 -28.38 -9.02
N TYR A 362 -12.31 -27.17 -8.55
CA TYR A 362 -11.39 -26.32 -7.83
C TYR A 362 -12.10 -25.85 -6.57
N THR A 363 -11.50 -26.11 -5.41
CA THR A 363 -12.12 -25.79 -4.12
C THR A 363 -11.13 -25.03 -3.26
N SER A 364 -11.63 -24.03 -2.54
CA SER A 364 -10.90 -23.38 -1.45
C SER A 364 -11.76 -23.39 -0.20
N THR A 365 -11.19 -23.87 0.90
CA THR A 365 -11.80 -23.86 2.23
C THR A 365 -11.22 -22.77 3.12
N ASP A 366 -10.36 -21.91 2.57
CA ASP A 366 -9.82 -20.79 3.33
C ASP A 366 -10.98 -19.85 3.63
N THR A 367 -11.25 -19.66 4.92
CA THR A 367 -12.40 -18.88 5.39
C THR A 367 -12.39 -17.48 4.79
N ILE A 368 -11.23 -16.96 4.42
CA ILE A 368 -11.11 -15.68 3.75
C ILE A 368 -11.86 -15.62 2.40
N TYR A 369 -12.00 -16.72 1.69
CA TYR A 369 -12.73 -16.73 0.43
C TYR A 369 -14.18 -17.18 0.60
N THR A 370 -14.51 -17.78 1.75
CA THR A 370 -15.86 -18.26 2.03
C THR A 370 -16.80 -17.13 2.42
N LEU A 371 -18.08 -17.47 2.44
CA LEU A 371 -19.16 -16.57 2.81
C LEU A 371 -19.07 -16.22 4.31
N GLN A 372 -18.59 -15.02 4.60
CA GLN A 372 -18.40 -14.54 5.98
C GLN A 372 -19.73 -14.12 6.62
N SER A 373 -19.95 -14.48 7.89
CA SER A 373 -21.20 -14.21 8.62
C SER A 373 -21.30 -12.81 9.27
N GLU A 374 -20.27 -11.97 9.14
CA GLU A 374 -20.18 -10.70 9.88
C GLU A 374 -20.80 -9.51 9.14
N GLY A 375 -21.80 -8.89 9.79
CA GLY A 375 -22.38 -7.58 9.49
C GLY A 375 -23.39 -7.51 8.34
N GLU A 376 -24.32 -6.54 8.37
CA GLU A 376 -25.20 -6.21 7.23
C GLU A 376 -24.49 -5.22 6.27
N HIS A 377 -23.42 -5.66 5.61
CA HIS A 377 -22.66 -4.86 4.65
C HIS A 377 -22.72 -5.47 3.25
N TRP A 378 -22.74 -4.61 2.22
CA TRP A 378 -22.66 -5.06 0.83
C TRP A 378 -21.31 -5.69 0.54
N ARG A 379 -21.34 -6.90 -0.01
CA ARG A 379 -20.18 -7.66 -0.48
C ARG A 379 -20.33 -7.96 -1.96
N ARG A 380 -19.23 -7.80 -2.69
CA ARG A 380 -19.13 -8.11 -4.12
C ARG A 380 -18.43 -9.44 -4.31
N TYR A 381 -19.00 -10.27 -5.17
CA TYR A 381 -18.40 -11.48 -5.72
C TYR A 381 -18.50 -11.39 -7.23
N TRP A 382 -17.56 -11.96 -7.96
CA TRP A 382 -17.62 -11.91 -9.41
C TRP A 382 -17.02 -13.15 -10.05
N ILE A 383 -17.56 -13.54 -11.21
CA ILE A 383 -16.97 -14.55 -12.08
C ILE A 383 -16.82 -13.95 -13.48
N SER A 384 -15.72 -14.26 -14.15
CA SER A 384 -15.42 -13.83 -15.50
C SER A 384 -15.09 -15.02 -16.38
N LEU A 385 -15.61 -15.00 -17.62
CA LEU A 385 -15.38 -16.02 -18.64
C LEU A 385 -14.72 -15.39 -19.86
N PHE A 386 -13.71 -16.07 -20.39
CA PHE A 386 -13.12 -15.75 -21.68
C PHE A 386 -12.78 -17.00 -22.48
N SER A 387 -13.72 -17.42 -23.33
CA SER A 387 -13.62 -18.67 -24.10
C SER A 387 -12.46 -18.73 -25.09
N ILE A 388 -11.96 -17.59 -25.59
CA ILE A 388 -10.81 -17.58 -26.51
C ILE A 388 -9.54 -18.11 -25.81
N ALA A 389 -9.29 -17.67 -24.57
CA ALA A 389 -8.18 -18.16 -23.76
C ALA A 389 -8.57 -19.29 -22.79
N ARG A 390 -9.78 -19.85 -22.93
CA ARG A 390 -10.38 -20.84 -22.02
C ARG A 390 -10.31 -20.43 -20.54
N ASN A 391 -10.31 -19.13 -20.26
CA ASN A 391 -10.01 -18.60 -18.95
C ASN A 391 -11.29 -18.37 -18.13
N VAL A 392 -11.27 -18.82 -16.89
CA VAL A 392 -12.32 -18.58 -15.90
C VAL A 392 -11.68 -17.98 -14.66
N LYS A 393 -12.13 -16.78 -14.30
CA LYS A 393 -11.70 -16.13 -13.07
C LYS A 393 -12.86 -15.99 -12.10
N TYR A 394 -12.61 -16.20 -10.83
CA TYR A 394 -13.55 -15.87 -9.76
C TYR A 394 -12.83 -15.01 -8.72
N GLY A 395 -13.49 -13.98 -8.21
CA GLY A 395 -12.91 -13.09 -7.21
C GLY A 395 -13.93 -12.44 -6.28
N ILE A 396 -13.41 -11.71 -5.30
CA ILE A 396 -14.16 -11.06 -4.23
C ILE A 396 -13.75 -9.59 -4.15
N GLY A 397 -14.72 -8.71 -3.90
CA GLY A 397 -14.53 -7.27 -3.87
C GLY A 397 -14.40 -6.69 -5.28
N GLU A 398 -13.57 -5.67 -5.43
CA GLU A 398 -13.32 -4.99 -6.71
C GLU A 398 -13.00 -5.97 -7.85
N VAL A 399 -13.55 -5.70 -9.04
CA VAL A 399 -13.50 -6.59 -10.21
C VAL A 399 -12.19 -6.37 -10.97
N ARG A 400 -11.16 -7.15 -10.66
CA ARG A 400 -9.84 -7.11 -11.33
C ARG A 400 -9.01 -8.37 -11.06
N PRO A 401 -7.99 -8.68 -11.89
CA PRO A 401 -7.19 -9.90 -11.73
C PRO A 401 -6.51 -10.04 -10.36
N SER A 402 -5.93 -8.98 -9.80
CA SER A 402 -5.23 -9.01 -8.50
C SER A 402 -6.10 -9.44 -7.32
N PHE A 403 -7.43 -9.41 -7.47
CA PHE A 403 -8.39 -9.83 -6.45
C PHE A 403 -9.14 -11.12 -6.84
N SER A 404 -8.61 -11.88 -7.79
CA SER A 404 -9.09 -13.22 -8.10
C SER A 404 -8.69 -14.22 -7.02
N VAL A 405 -9.64 -15.05 -6.61
CA VAL A 405 -9.44 -16.25 -5.80
C VAL A 405 -9.08 -17.44 -6.68
N PHE A 406 -9.75 -17.57 -7.83
CA PHE A 406 -9.42 -18.55 -8.85
C PHE A 406 -9.10 -17.86 -10.16
N ASP A 407 -8.05 -18.35 -10.82
CA ASP A 407 -7.68 -17.99 -12.18
C ASP A 407 -7.27 -19.28 -12.90
N ILE A 408 -8.20 -19.81 -13.69
CA ILE A 408 -8.13 -21.17 -14.21
C ILE A 408 -8.17 -21.12 -15.73
N GLU A 409 -7.26 -21.84 -16.35
CA GLU A 409 -7.37 -22.19 -17.77
C GLU A 409 -8.03 -23.57 -17.88
N LEU A 410 -9.16 -23.64 -18.57
CA LEU A 410 -9.86 -24.90 -18.80
C LEU A 410 -9.14 -25.73 -19.88
N PRO A 411 -9.25 -27.07 -19.82
CA PRO A 411 -8.65 -27.96 -20.81
C PRO A 411 -9.12 -27.69 -22.25
N GLU A 412 -8.26 -27.98 -23.24
CA GLU A 412 -8.54 -27.79 -24.68
C GLU A 412 -9.84 -28.48 -25.12
N ASN A 413 -10.14 -29.67 -24.60
CA ASN A 413 -11.36 -30.41 -24.94
C ASN A 413 -12.66 -29.72 -24.48
N GLU A 414 -12.58 -28.70 -23.62
CA GLU A 414 -13.71 -27.89 -23.19
C GLU A 414 -13.84 -26.56 -23.97
N SER A 415 -12.85 -26.21 -24.81
CA SER A 415 -12.78 -24.95 -25.56
C SER A 415 -14.05 -24.66 -26.35
N GLN A 416 -14.50 -25.63 -27.15
CA GLN A 416 -15.68 -25.46 -27.99
C GLN A 416 -16.97 -25.40 -27.16
N LEU A 417 -17.05 -26.17 -26.07
CA LEU A 417 -18.20 -26.18 -25.18
C LEU A 417 -18.34 -24.85 -24.42
N MET A 418 -17.23 -24.28 -23.98
CA MET A 418 -17.19 -22.98 -23.30
C MET A 418 -17.69 -21.85 -24.21
N ARG A 419 -17.39 -21.89 -25.52
CA ARG A 419 -17.90 -20.93 -26.52
C ARG A 419 -19.42 -20.97 -26.68
N GLU A 420 -20.07 -22.04 -26.27
CA GLU A 420 -21.53 -22.18 -26.33
C GLU A 420 -22.25 -21.69 -25.07
N ILE A 421 -21.52 -21.42 -23.99
CA ILE A 421 -22.12 -20.90 -22.76
C ILE A 421 -22.84 -19.58 -23.05
N TYR A 422 -24.11 -19.51 -22.68
CA TYR A 422 -24.94 -18.33 -22.94
C TYR A 422 -25.94 -18.08 -21.83
N TYR A 423 -26.41 -19.13 -21.18
CA TYR A 423 -27.41 -19.05 -20.13
C TYR A 423 -26.74 -18.96 -18.77
N LEU A 424 -27.35 -18.17 -17.90
CA LEU A 424 -26.92 -17.95 -16.54
C LEU A 424 -28.09 -18.33 -15.63
N HIS A 425 -27.85 -19.24 -14.69
CA HIS A 425 -28.82 -19.69 -13.70
C HIS A 425 -28.29 -19.38 -12.32
N PHE A 426 -29.09 -18.69 -11.52
CA PHE A 426 -28.69 -18.30 -10.17
C PHE A 426 -29.65 -18.90 -9.15
N LYS A 427 -29.07 -19.39 -8.06
CA LYS A 427 -29.79 -20.02 -6.95
C LYS A 427 -29.22 -19.51 -5.64
N VAL A 428 -30.11 -19.16 -4.72
CA VAL A 428 -29.77 -18.93 -3.30
C VAL A 428 -30.32 -20.12 -2.53
N ASN A 429 -29.59 -20.58 -1.51
CA ASN A 429 -29.74 -21.81 -0.72
C ASN A 429 -31.09 -22.60 -0.78
N ASN A 430 -31.00 -23.93 -0.80
CA ASN A 430 -32.05 -24.94 -1.02
C ASN A 430 -33.05 -25.18 0.13
N ASN A 431 -32.93 -24.46 1.25
CA ASN A 431 -33.80 -24.69 2.40
C ASN A 431 -35.05 -23.81 2.27
N ASP A 432 -36.17 -24.39 1.82
CA ASP A 432 -37.44 -23.68 1.62
C ASP A 432 -37.90 -22.89 2.86
N GLN A 433 -37.46 -23.29 4.06
CA GLN A 433 -37.69 -22.56 5.31
C GLN A 433 -36.98 -21.19 5.37
N MET A 434 -35.75 -21.04 4.86
CA MET A 434 -35.01 -19.76 4.86
C MET A 434 -35.51 -18.77 3.80
N LEU A 435 -36.13 -19.25 2.72
CA LEU A 435 -36.74 -18.37 1.71
C LEU A 435 -37.87 -17.51 2.32
N SER A 436 -38.56 -18.01 3.35
CA SER A 436 -39.58 -17.26 4.08
C SER A 436 -39.01 -16.14 4.98
N GLU A 437 -37.73 -16.25 5.37
CA GLU A 437 -36.99 -15.25 6.16
C GLU A 437 -36.40 -14.14 5.27
N LEU A 438 -36.21 -14.42 3.98
CA LEU A 438 -35.66 -13.49 2.99
C LEU A 438 -36.76 -12.74 2.21
N LYS A 439 -37.78 -12.21 2.92
CA LYS A 439 -38.92 -11.48 2.32
C LYS A 439 -38.52 -10.35 1.35
N ASN A 440 -37.28 -9.85 1.44
CA ASN A 440 -36.75 -8.75 0.64
C ASN A 440 -35.49 -9.13 -0.17
N LEU A 441 -35.40 -10.33 -0.77
CA LEU A 441 -34.26 -10.71 -1.64
C LEU A 441 -33.88 -9.64 -2.68
N LYS A 442 -34.87 -8.90 -3.22
CA LYS A 442 -34.66 -7.76 -4.13
C LYS A 442 -33.84 -6.61 -3.53
N GLU A 443 -33.96 -6.40 -2.23
CA GLU A 443 -33.26 -5.33 -1.51
C GLU A 443 -31.87 -5.78 -1.04
N ASP A 444 -31.68 -7.08 -0.84
CA ASP A 444 -30.45 -7.67 -0.29
C ASP A 444 -29.51 -8.26 -1.34
N PHE A 445 -29.98 -8.47 -2.58
CA PHE A 445 -29.17 -9.02 -3.66
C PHE A 445 -29.33 -8.26 -4.98
N ARG A 446 -28.22 -8.11 -5.68
CA ARG A 446 -28.18 -7.55 -7.03
C ARG A 446 -27.18 -8.32 -7.87
N ILE A 447 -27.56 -8.61 -9.10
CA ILE A 447 -26.67 -9.27 -10.05
C ILE A 447 -26.49 -8.32 -11.23
N PHE A 448 -25.26 -8.19 -11.66
CA PHE A 448 -24.94 -7.39 -12.83
C PHE A 448 -24.16 -8.22 -13.84
N ILE A 449 -24.42 -7.99 -15.12
CA ILE A 449 -23.83 -8.75 -16.23
C ILE A 449 -23.10 -7.76 -17.13
N GLY A 450 -21.78 -7.95 -17.27
CA GLY A 450 -20.91 -7.20 -18.17
C GLY A 450 -20.51 -8.03 -19.39
N THR A 451 -20.31 -7.34 -20.51
CA THR A 451 -19.90 -7.92 -21.80
C THR A 451 -18.41 -8.31 -21.85
N GLY A 452 -17.55 -7.59 -21.13
CA GLY A 452 -16.10 -7.78 -21.13
C GLY A 452 -15.60 -8.82 -20.12
N PRO A 453 -14.56 -9.60 -20.46
CA PRO A 453 -13.85 -10.44 -19.51
C PRO A 453 -12.85 -9.64 -18.66
N VAL A 454 -12.48 -10.16 -17.50
CA VAL A 454 -11.46 -9.60 -16.60
C VAL A 454 -10.12 -10.25 -16.94
N LEU A 455 -9.29 -9.55 -17.73
CA LEU A 455 -8.02 -10.11 -18.23
C LEU A 455 -6.78 -9.38 -17.70
N HIS A 456 -6.86 -8.06 -17.59
CA HIS A 456 -5.72 -7.20 -17.28
C HIS A 456 -6.03 -6.30 -16.09
N GLU A 457 -4.97 -5.84 -15.42
CA GLU A 457 -5.10 -4.80 -14.42
C GLU A 457 -5.63 -3.51 -15.03
N LEU A 458 -6.43 -2.79 -14.25
CA LEU A 458 -6.89 -1.47 -14.65
C LEU A 458 -5.83 -0.44 -14.28
N ALA A 459 -5.52 0.42 -15.26
CA ALA A 459 -4.58 1.51 -15.09
C ALA A 459 -5.03 2.47 -13.98
N LEU A 460 -4.18 2.67 -12.98
CA LEU A 460 -4.45 3.60 -11.89
C LEU A 460 -4.16 5.06 -12.28
N PHE A 461 -3.23 5.27 -13.23
CA PHE A 461 -2.78 6.61 -13.61
C PHE A 461 -3.59 7.20 -14.75
N VAL A 462 -3.98 8.46 -14.59
CA VAL A 462 -4.53 9.30 -15.67
C VAL A 462 -3.40 10.10 -16.30
N ILE A 463 -3.35 10.11 -17.64
CA ILE A 463 -2.43 10.98 -18.40
C ILE A 463 -3.19 11.79 -19.46
N PRO A 464 -2.63 12.94 -19.90
CA PRO A 464 -3.20 13.71 -20.99
C PRO A 464 -3.30 12.90 -22.29
N GLN A 465 -4.31 13.21 -23.11
CA GLN A 465 -4.52 12.50 -24.37
C GLN A 465 -3.32 12.64 -25.33
N GLU A 466 -2.65 13.78 -25.29
CA GLU A 466 -1.44 14.09 -26.07
C GLU A 466 -0.23 13.24 -25.66
N GLU A 467 -0.19 12.71 -24.43
CA GLU A 467 0.84 11.81 -23.93
C GLU A 467 0.44 10.33 -24.04
N TYR A 468 -0.83 10.06 -24.38
CA TYR A 468 -1.37 8.70 -24.45
C TYR A 468 -0.93 7.97 -25.71
N THR A 469 -0.30 6.81 -25.54
CA THR A 469 0.27 6.01 -26.63
C THR A 469 -0.40 4.64 -26.73
N LEU A 470 -0.14 3.92 -27.83
CA LEU A 470 -0.58 2.54 -27.99
C LEU A 470 -0.04 1.63 -26.88
N GLU A 471 1.19 1.87 -26.44
CA GLU A 471 1.81 1.09 -25.36
C GLU A 471 1.03 1.22 -24.05
N HIS A 472 0.57 2.43 -23.70
CA HIS A 472 -0.24 2.64 -22.51
C HIS A 472 -1.54 1.82 -22.53
N THR A 473 -2.18 1.67 -23.70
CA THR A 473 -3.40 0.86 -23.81
C THR A 473 -3.11 -0.65 -23.83
N THR A 474 -2.02 -1.10 -24.45
CA THR A 474 -1.68 -2.53 -24.52
C THR A 474 -1.10 -3.05 -23.20
N CYS A 475 -0.31 -2.23 -22.52
CA CYS A 475 0.34 -2.57 -21.25
C CYS A 475 -0.48 -2.17 -20.03
N HIS A 476 -1.61 -1.48 -20.22
CA HIS A 476 -2.53 -1.07 -19.16
C HIS A 476 -1.87 -0.21 -18.05
N THR A 477 -0.88 0.60 -18.44
CA THR A 477 -0.08 1.41 -17.51
C THR A 477 -0.70 2.77 -17.20
N ALA A 478 -1.53 3.30 -18.11
CA ALA A 478 -2.24 4.56 -17.94
C ALA A 478 -3.59 4.57 -18.67
N ILE A 479 -4.49 5.47 -18.28
CA ILE A 479 -5.74 5.80 -18.97
C ILE A 479 -5.71 7.26 -19.43
N SER A 480 -6.19 7.52 -20.64
CA SER A 480 -6.36 8.89 -21.15
C SER A 480 -7.49 9.63 -20.40
N GLU A 481 -7.30 10.93 -20.18
CA GLU A 481 -8.36 11.81 -19.64
C GLU A 481 -9.68 11.77 -20.45
N LEU A 482 -9.62 11.49 -21.76
CA LEU A 482 -10.81 11.40 -22.61
C LEU A 482 -11.62 10.12 -22.35
N LYS A 483 -10.94 9.06 -21.91
CA LYS A 483 -11.51 7.76 -21.58
C LYS A 483 -12.18 7.72 -20.21
N LEU A 484 -12.01 8.75 -19.38
CA LEU A 484 -12.65 8.85 -18.07
C LEU A 484 -14.16 9.10 -18.16
N GLU A 485 -14.91 8.53 -17.21
CA GLU A 485 -16.31 8.90 -16.98
C GLU A 485 -16.43 10.41 -16.75
N ARG A 486 -17.52 11.01 -17.22
CA ARG A 486 -17.70 12.47 -17.20
C ARG A 486 -17.44 13.12 -15.82
N PRO A 487 -17.92 12.57 -14.68
CA PRO A 487 -17.58 13.10 -13.36
C PRO A 487 -16.08 13.17 -13.08
N LEU A 488 -15.33 12.13 -13.45
CA LEU A 488 -13.87 12.08 -13.27
C LEU A 488 -13.15 13.04 -14.21
N ARG A 489 -13.61 13.13 -15.45
CA ARG A 489 -13.04 14.06 -16.43
C ARG A 489 -13.24 15.51 -15.99
N ASP A 490 -14.43 15.87 -15.52
CA ASP A 490 -14.71 17.22 -15.01
C ASP A 490 -13.80 17.55 -13.80
N LEU A 491 -13.65 16.61 -12.86
CA LEU A 491 -12.73 16.73 -11.73
C LEU A 491 -11.26 16.87 -12.17
N TYR A 492 -10.81 16.03 -13.09
CA TYR A 492 -9.45 16.07 -13.61
C TYR A 492 -9.13 17.42 -14.26
N LEU A 493 -10.02 17.90 -15.16
CA LEU A 493 -9.84 19.16 -15.86
C LEU A 493 -9.78 20.37 -14.91
N SER A 494 -10.50 20.31 -13.78
CA SER A 494 -10.50 21.37 -12.78
C SER A 494 -9.16 21.51 -12.02
N VAL A 495 -8.40 20.42 -11.86
CA VAL A 495 -7.17 20.40 -11.04
C VAL A 495 -5.88 20.23 -11.84
N LYS A 496 -5.93 19.89 -13.14
CA LYS A 496 -4.73 19.62 -13.95
C LYS A 496 -3.74 20.78 -14.03
N ASN A 497 -4.23 22.01 -13.97
CA ASN A 497 -3.41 23.23 -14.03
C ASN A 497 -3.16 23.86 -12.65
N PHE A 498 -3.63 23.24 -11.57
CA PHE A 498 -3.42 23.76 -10.22
C PHE A 498 -1.91 23.78 -9.89
N LYS A 499 -1.44 24.88 -9.28
CA LYS A 499 -0.07 25.07 -8.82
C LYS A 499 -0.07 25.38 -7.34
N LEU A 500 0.69 24.60 -6.58
CA LEU A 500 0.81 24.77 -5.13
C LEU A 500 1.64 26.01 -4.77
N ASN A 501 2.88 26.05 -5.25
CA ASN A 501 3.75 27.22 -5.13
C ASN A 501 3.41 28.19 -6.27
N THR A 502 3.00 29.41 -5.94
CA THR A 502 2.67 30.47 -6.90
C THR A 502 3.75 31.54 -6.89
N ASN A 503 3.73 32.44 -7.88
CA ASN A 503 4.67 33.58 -7.89
C ASN A 503 4.52 34.46 -6.63
N GLU A 504 3.34 34.51 -6.02
CA GLU A 504 3.06 35.25 -4.78
C GLU A 504 3.54 34.53 -3.51
N PHE A 505 3.72 33.21 -3.57
CA PHE A 505 4.21 32.42 -2.45
C PHE A 505 5.04 31.22 -2.96
N PRO A 506 6.26 31.48 -3.49
CA PRO A 506 7.03 30.48 -4.23
C PRO A 506 7.60 29.37 -3.35
N ASP A 507 7.72 29.61 -2.04
CA ASP A 507 8.31 28.69 -1.06
C ASP A 507 7.27 28.17 -0.04
N LEU A 508 5.97 28.19 -0.38
CA LEU A 508 4.90 27.72 0.50
C LEU A 508 5.19 26.31 1.05
N THR A 509 5.63 25.38 0.19
CA THR A 509 5.96 24.00 0.58
C THR A 509 7.03 23.94 1.67
N ASP A 510 8.07 24.78 1.58
CA ASP A 510 9.16 24.84 2.56
C ASP A 510 8.69 25.43 3.89
N VAL A 511 7.77 26.40 3.85
CA VAL A 511 7.17 26.99 5.04
C VAL A 511 6.26 25.98 5.75
N ILE A 512 5.50 25.19 5.00
CA ILE A 512 4.69 24.10 5.56
C ILE A 512 5.58 23.09 6.28
N GLU A 513 6.69 22.69 5.67
CA GLU A 513 7.67 21.79 6.28
C GLU A 513 8.19 22.36 7.62
N ARG A 514 8.58 23.64 7.65
CA ARG A 514 9.03 24.31 8.88
C ARG A 514 7.94 24.37 9.94
N SER A 515 6.70 24.64 9.55
CA SER A 515 5.54 24.67 10.47
C SER A 515 5.24 23.29 11.07
N ILE A 516 5.44 22.21 10.29
CA ILE A 516 5.33 20.83 10.76
C ILE A 516 6.46 20.50 11.75
N LYS A 517 7.69 20.92 11.46
CA LYS A 517 8.87 20.62 12.30
C LYS A 517 8.93 21.43 13.60
N ASN A 518 8.31 22.61 13.62
CA ASN A 518 8.38 23.51 14.77
C ASN A 518 7.22 23.29 15.76
N PRO A 519 7.48 22.96 17.05
CA PRO A 519 6.42 22.78 18.06
C PRO A 519 5.49 23.98 18.29
N ARG A 520 5.91 25.19 17.89
CA ARG A 520 5.09 26.41 17.94
C ARG A 520 4.23 26.60 16.69
N GLY A 521 4.58 25.96 15.58
CA GLY A 521 3.88 26.03 14.30
C GLY A 521 2.46 25.46 14.39
N TRP A 522 1.55 26.03 13.60
CA TRP A 522 0.16 25.58 13.57
C TRP A 522 0.04 24.15 13.05
N CYS A 523 0.79 23.79 12.01
CA CYS A 523 0.75 22.44 11.44
C CYS A 523 1.10 21.38 12.49
N TYR A 524 2.20 21.58 13.25
CA TYR A 524 2.60 20.66 14.32
C TYR A 524 1.49 20.46 15.36
N LYS A 525 0.91 21.56 15.86
CA LYS A 525 -0.15 21.53 16.88
C LYS A 525 -1.39 20.82 16.37
N LYS A 526 -1.83 21.15 15.15
CA LYS A 526 -3.03 20.57 14.55
C LYS A 526 -2.87 19.06 14.29
N LEU A 527 -1.71 18.63 13.81
CA LEU A 527 -1.41 17.20 13.62
C LEU A 527 -1.41 16.44 14.96
N LYS A 528 -0.85 17.04 16.02
CA LYS A 528 -0.86 16.46 17.37
C LYS A 528 -2.28 16.28 17.91
N GLU A 529 -3.15 17.26 17.73
CA GLU A 529 -4.58 17.17 18.11
C GLU A 529 -5.30 16.04 17.36
N LYS A 530 -4.93 15.78 16.10
CA LYS A 530 -5.60 14.78 15.24
C LYS A 530 -5.21 13.33 15.53
N ALA A 531 -4.19 13.08 16.37
CA ALA A 531 -3.69 11.72 16.65
C ALA A 531 -4.77 10.76 17.16
N GLU A 532 -5.87 11.26 17.71
CA GLU A 532 -6.96 10.47 18.30
C GLU A 532 -8.15 10.26 17.34
N ARG A 533 -8.08 10.74 16.09
CA ARG A 533 -9.25 10.83 15.19
C ARG A 533 -9.78 9.50 14.66
N PHE A 534 -8.97 8.44 14.63
CA PHE A 534 -9.32 7.17 13.99
C PHE A 534 -9.34 5.97 14.97
N GLY A 535 -9.97 6.17 16.14
CA GLY A 535 -10.03 5.16 17.19
C GLY A 535 -8.83 5.23 18.12
N LYS A 536 -8.08 4.13 18.27
CA LYS A 536 -6.89 4.12 19.14
C LYS A 536 -5.91 5.22 18.71
N PRO A 537 -5.43 6.08 19.63
CA PRO A 537 -4.50 7.16 19.31
C PRO A 537 -3.27 6.67 18.54
N ASN A 538 -3.00 7.31 17.40
CA ASN A 538 -1.83 7.07 16.58
C ASN A 538 -1.35 8.39 15.96
N PRO A 539 -0.17 8.90 16.34
CA PRO A 539 0.34 10.17 15.84
C PRO A 539 0.65 10.17 14.33
N LYS A 540 0.88 8.98 13.74
CA LYS A 540 1.14 8.82 12.30
C LYS A 540 -0.12 8.59 11.47
N ALA A 541 -1.24 8.22 12.08
CA ALA A 541 -2.53 8.13 11.37
C ALA A 541 -3.20 9.52 11.27
N THR A 542 -2.49 10.51 10.74
CA THR A 542 -2.94 11.91 10.69
C THR A 542 -2.43 12.60 9.43
N TYR A 543 -3.19 13.57 8.94
CA TYR A 543 -2.82 14.46 7.83
C TYR A 543 -3.61 15.75 7.99
N LEU A 544 -3.20 16.86 7.37
CA LEU A 544 -4.01 18.08 7.34
C LEU A 544 -4.96 18.05 6.15
N ARG A 545 -6.17 18.57 6.33
CA ARG A 545 -7.22 18.62 5.31
C ARG A 545 -7.65 20.08 5.12
N LEU A 546 -7.15 20.71 4.06
CA LEU A 546 -7.37 22.13 3.77
C LEU A 546 -8.37 22.27 2.63
N THR A 547 -9.53 22.86 2.89
CA THR A 547 -10.60 22.94 1.88
C THR A 547 -10.43 24.13 0.96
N VAL A 548 -10.90 24.01 -0.29
CA VAL A 548 -10.88 25.09 -1.28
C VAL A 548 -12.29 25.31 -1.82
N GLY A 549 -12.78 26.55 -1.72
CA GLY A 549 -14.11 26.93 -2.20
C GLY A 549 -15.24 26.54 -1.26
N GLU A 550 -16.48 26.77 -1.69
CA GLU A 550 -17.68 26.52 -0.88
C GLU A 550 -18.15 25.06 -0.96
N GLN A 551 -18.75 24.58 0.13
CA GLN A 551 -19.42 23.29 0.17
C GLN A 551 -20.84 23.42 -0.41
N ILE A 552 -21.05 22.87 -1.60
CA ILE A 552 -22.32 22.95 -2.34
C ILE A 552 -23.15 21.64 -2.31
N GLY A 553 -22.68 20.62 -1.58
CA GLY A 553 -23.43 19.38 -1.33
C GLY A 553 -23.43 18.34 -2.47
N ASN A 554 -22.59 18.51 -3.49
CA ASN A 554 -22.39 17.53 -4.57
C ASN A 554 -21.17 16.62 -4.35
N ALA A 555 -20.59 16.63 -3.16
CA ALA A 555 -19.47 15.79 -2.74
C ALA A 555 -19.58 15.46 -1.25
N PRO A 556 -18.90 14.40 -0.77
CA PRO A 556 -18.74 14.16 0.67
C PRO A 556 -17.84 15.24 1.28
N GLY A 557 -18.48 16.26 1.87
CA GLY A 557 -17.81 17.49 2.31
C GLY A 557 -17.54 18.44 1.15
N HIS A 558 -16.32 18.98 1.08
CA HIS A 558 -15.92 19.92 0.03
C HIS A 558 -15.41 19.19 -1.22
N ASN A 559 -15.66 19.77 -2.39
CA ASN A 559 -15.21 19.23 -3.67
C ASN A 559 -13.70 19.23 -3.85
N TYR A 560 -12.99 20.17 -3.23
CA TYR A 560 -11.55 20.35 -3.41
C TYR A 560 -10.86 20.44 -2.07
N VAL A 561 -9.83 19.61 -1.91
CA VAL A 561 -9.15 19.41 -0.65
C VAL A 561 -7.67 19.25 -0.90
N ILE A 562 -6.87 20.11 -0.29
CA ILE A 562 -5.42 19.93 -0.24
C ILE A 562 -5.10 19.17 1.04
N GLU A 563 -4.47 18.01 0.87
CA GLU A 563 -4.02 17.18 1.98
C GLU A 563 -2.51 17.27 2.13
N VAL A 564 -2.06 17.54 3.37
CA VAL A 564 -0.65 17.63 3.72
C VAL A 564 -0.28 16.43 4.57
N TRP A 565 0.69 15.66 4.10
CA TRP A 565 1.13 14.38 4.63
C TRP A 565 2.56 14.50 5.19
N PRO A 566 2.72 14.65 6.51
CA PRO A 566 4.06 14.67 7.10
C PRO A 566 4.78 13.32 6.96
N PRO A 567 6.11 13.29 7.11
CA PRO A 567 6.89 12.07 6.93
C PRO A 567 6.42 10.86 7.75
N GLY A 568 6.12 9.76 7.06
CA GLY A 568 5.58 8.52 7.64
C GLY A 568 4.10 8.56 8.02
N HIS A 569 3.39 9.65 7.73
CA HIS A 569 1.96 9.76 8.03
C HIS A 569 1.10 9.03 7.00
N HIS A 570 -0.09 8.60 7.42
CA HIS A 570 -1.01 7.85 6.58
C HIS A 570 -2.48 8.10 6.94
N SER A 571 -3.37 7.80 6.00
CA SER A 571 -4.81 7.69 6.24
C SER A 571 -5.13 6.33 6.90
N PRO A 572 -6.31 6.16 7.52
CA PRO A 572 -6.86 4.82 7.70
C PRO A 572 -7.13 4.19 6.32
N ILE A 573 -7.42 2.89 6.32
CA ILE A 573 -8.05 2.26 5.15
C ILE A 573 -9.50 2.72 5.15
N HIS A 574 -9.94 3.31 4.05
CA HIS A 574 -11.25 3.94 3.97
C HIS A 574 -11.86 3.80 2.58
N ASN A 575 -13.16 4.03 2.50
CA ASN A 575 -13.99 3.93 1.31
C ASN A 575 -14.84 5.19 1.15
N HIS A 576 -14.95 5.71 -0.07
CA HIS A 576 -15.64 6.96 -0.39
C HIS A 576 -17.09 6.75 -0.85
N SER A 577 -17.66 5.59 -0.53
CA SER A 577 -18.99 5.16 -0.93
C SER A 577 -19.20 5.23 -2.45
N ASN A 578 -20.11 6.10 -2.91
CA ASN A 578 -20.50 6.26 -4.31
C ASN A 578 -19.91 7.53 -4.94
N ALA A 579 -18.90 8.14 -4.31
CA ALA A 579 -18.24 9.32 -4.85
C ALA A 579 -17.20 8.93 -5.92
N TYR A 580 -17.06 9.79 -6.91
CA TYR A 580 -15.90 9.81 -7.81
C TYR A 580 -14.83 10.72 -7.20
N ALA A 581 -13.56 10.37 -7.40
CA ALA A 581 -12.48 11.26 -7.01
C ALA A 581 -11.27 11.22 -7.95
N ILE A 582 -10.56 12.35 -7.99
CA ILE A 582 -9.23 12.48 -8.57
C ILE A 582 -8.26 12.87 -7.45
N ILE A 583 -7.09 12.25 -7.45
CA ILE A 583 -6.00 12.54 -6.53
C ILE A 583 -4.78 12.90 -7.34
N ARG A 584 -4.28 14.12 -7.20
CA ARG A 584 -3.07 14.59 -7.87
C ARG A 584 -2.00 14.91 -6.84
N VAL A 585 -0.81 14.38 -7.04
CA VAL A 585 0.35 14.67 -6.19
C VAL A 585 0.93 16.02 -6.61
N LEU A 586 0.88 17.00 -5.72
CA LEU A 586 1.37 18.36 -5.96
C LEU A 586 2.82 18.55 -5.53
N SER A 587 3.28 17.78 -4.53
CA SER A 587 4.67 17.76 -4.10
C SER A 587 5.00 16.45 -3.38
N GLY A 588 6.21 15.94 -3.62
CA GLY A 588 6.70 14.71 -2.98
C GLY A 588 6.09 13.44 -3.59
N GLU A 589 5.95 12.39 -2.77
CA GLU A 589 5.39 11.11 -3.20
C GLU A 589 4.51 10.48 -2.12
N ILE A 590 3.49 9.76 -2.58
CA ILE A 590 2.52 9.06 -1.72
C ILE A 590 2.35 7.62 -2.22
N LEU A 591 2.35 6.66 -1.30
CA LEU A 591 1.96 5.29 -1.58
C LEU A 591 0.45 5.16 -1.51
N ALA A 592 -0.17 4.77 -2.62
CA ALA A 592 -1.55 4.32 -2.67
C ALA A 592 -1.61 2.80 -2.51
N ARG A 593 -2.41 2.33 -1.56
CA ARG A 593 -2.74 0.93 -1.35
C ARG A 593 -4.20 0.69 -1.67
N LEU A 594 -4.51 -0.16 -2.64
CA LEU A 594 -5.88 -0.50 -3.01
C LEU A 594 -6.25 -1.86 -2.41
N TYR A 595 -7.46 -1.94 -1.87
CA TYR A 595 -8.01 -3.14 -1.25
C TYR A 595 -9.29 -3.56 -1.97
N PRO A 596 -9.61 -4.87 -2.01
CA PRO A 596 -10.81 -5.35 -2.69
C PRO A 596 -12.11 -4.84 -2.06
N ALA A 597 -12.12 -4.62 -0.74
CA ALA A 597 -13.25 -4.11 0.01
C ALA A 597 -12.79 -3.55 1.36
N LEU A 598 -13.63 -2.72 1.98
CA LEU A 598 -13.42 -2.29 3.37
C LEU A 598 -13.93 -3.39 4.31
N THR A 599 -13.04 -3.98 5.10
CA THR A 599 -13.32 -5.12 5.98
C THR A 599 -12.51 -5.03 7.27
N LEU A 600 -12.97 -5.67 8.35
CA LEU A 600 -12.20 -5.82 9.59
C LEU A 600 -10.99 -6.74 9.41
N ASN A 601 -11.05 -7.65 8.45
CA ASN A 601 -9.97 -8.59 8.13
C ASN A 601 -9.08 -8.04 7.01
N VAL A 602 -8.36 -6.93 7.23
CA VAL A 602 -7.57 -6.29 6.15
C VAL A 602 -6.41 -7.13 5.65
N ASN A 603 -5.74 -7.85 6.55
CA ASN A 603 -4.56 -8.65 6.18
C ASN A 603 -4.91 -9.89 5.33
N GLN A 604 -6.19 -10.04 5.01
CA GLN A 604 -6.78 -11.10 4.20
C GLN A 604 -6.37 -11.02 2.73
N TYR A 605 -6.12 -9.82 2.21
CA TYR A 605 -5.80 -9.60 0.81
C TYR A 605 -4.49 -8.83 0.71
N LYS A 606 -3.61 -9.25 -0.20
CA LYS A 606 -2.45 -8.44 -0.55
C LYS A 606 -2.96 -7.19 -1.28
N PRO A 607 -2.73 -5.97 -0.75
CA PRO A 607 -3.15 -4.77 -1.45
C PRO A 607 -2.33 -4.58 -2.73
N ILE A 608 -2.92 -3.90 -3.69
CA ILE A 608 -2.15 -3.35 -4.82
C ILE A 608 -1.46 -2.10 -4.30
N GLU A 609 -0.14 -2.04 -4.45
CA GLU A 609 0.69 -0.94 -3.98
C GLU A 609 1.23 -0.16 -5.17
N GLN A 610 0.99 1.15 -5.20
CA GLN A 610 1.50 2.04 -6.23
C GLN A 610 2.06 3.31 -5.59
N ILE A 611 3.32 3.63 -5.89
CA ILE A 611 3.91 4.92 -5.54
C ILE A 611 3.48 5.94 -6.59
N CYS A 612 2.92 7.05 -6.12
CA CYS A 612 2.50 8.18 -6.93
C CYS A 612 3.46 9.34 -6.65
N HIS A 613 4.27 9.68 -7.65
CA HIS A 613 5.20 10.82 -7.58
C HIS A 613 4.52 12.14 -7.96
N GLU A 614 5.18 13.25 -7.67
CA GLU A 614 4.76 14.59 -8.08
C GLU A 614 4.32 14.66 -9.55
N GLY A 615 3.19 15.31 -9.79
CA GLY A 615 2.56 15.42 -11.10
C GLY A 615 1.64 14.25 -11.46
N ARG A 616 1.82 13.06 -10.87
CA ARG A 616 0.94 11.91 -11.15
C ARG A 616 -0.47 12.14 -10.64
N VAL A 617 -1.42 11.62 -11.41
CA VAL A 617 -2.86 11.70 -11.13
C VAL A 617 -3.45 10.30 -11.07
N THR A 618 -4.16 9.99 -9.98
CA THR A 618 -4.93 8.75 -9.83
C THR A 618 -6.41 9.06 -9.72
N TRP A 619 -7.24 8.04 -9.90
CA TRP A 619 -8.69 8.19 -9.95
C TRP A 619 -9.39 7.06 -9.18
N LEU A 620 -10.62 7.34 -8.73
CA LEU A 620 -11.53 6.34 -8.19
C LEU A 620 -12.96 6.60 -8.67
N SER A 621 -13.68 5.53 -8.98
CA SER A 621 -15.11 5.55 -9.33
C SER A 621 -15.88 4.71 -8.32
N PRO A 622 -17.22 4.76 -8.24
CA PRO A 622 -17.99 3.97 -7.27
C PRO A 622 -17.68 2.46 -7.26
N ASN A 623 -17.13 1.93 -8.36
CA ASN A 623 -16.83 0.51 -8.48
C ASN A 623 -15.33 0.16 -8.41
N LEU A 624 -14.43 1.15 -8.55
CA LEU A 624 -13.00 0.93 -8.72
C LEU A 624 -12.16 1.89 -7.89
N ASN A 625 -11.07 1.38 -7.32
CA ASN A 625 -10.10 2.10 -6.49
C ASN A 625 -10.72 2.79 -5.25
N GLN A 626 -11.94 2.39 -4.85
CA GLN A 626 -12.70 3.01 -3.76
C GLN A 626 -12.05 2.81 -2.40
N THR A 627 -11.75 1.55 -2.07
CA THR A 627 -11.18 1.23 -0.77
C THR A 627 -9.68 1.33 -0.85
N HIS A 628 -9.11 2.34 -0.18
CA HIS A 628 -7.69 2.57 -0.23
C HIS A 628 -7.09 3.13 1.06
N GLN A 629 -5.76 3.13 1.11
CA GLN A 629 -4.97 3.87 2.09
C GLN A 629 -3.90 4.69 1.35
N LEU A 630 -3.71 5.92 1.77
CA LEU A 630 -2.59 6.76 1.37
C LEU A 630 -1.57 6.82 2.50
N LYS A 631 -0.29 6.62 2.16
CA LYS A 631 0.81 6.71 3.11
C LYS A 631 1.97 7.48 2.50
N HIS A 632 2.45 8.50 3.20
CA HIS A 632 3.71 9.11 2.83
C HIS A 632 4.85 8.20 3.30
N VAL A 633 5.51 7.55 2.34
CA VAL A 633 6.53 6.52 2.59
C VAL A 633 7.90 7.09 2.89
N ASP A 634 8.16 8.32 2.47
CA ASP A 634 9.35 9.02 2.92
C ASP A 634 9.18 9.38 4.40
N LEU A 635 10.07 8.84 5.24
CA LEU A 635 10.06 9.05 6.68
C LEU A 635 10.86 10.29 7.10
N TYR A 636 11.61 10.88 6.16
CA TYR A 636 12.58 11.95 6.48
C TYR A 636 12.59 13.10 5.47
N GLY A 637 11.88 12.96 4.34
CA GLY A 637 11.75 13.98 3.31
C GLY A 637 10.85 15.16 3.69
N LYS A 638 10.59 16.00 2.69
CA LYS A 638 9.57 17.05 2.78
C LYS A 638 8.18 16.42 2.87
N PRO A 639 7.21 17.09 3.51
CA PRO A 639 5.83 16.59 3.51
C PRO A 639 5.34 16.38 2.07
N CYS A 640 4.66 15.27 1.82
CA CYS A 640 3.91 15.11 0.58
C CYS A 640 2.65 15.97 0.62
N ILE A 641 2.29 16.59 -0.50
CA ILE A 641 1.09 17.41 -0.62
C ILE A 641 0.30 16.92 -1.82
N THR A 642 -0.98 16.64 -1.62
CA THR A 642 -1.89 16.18 -2.68
C THR A 642 -3.09 17.10 -2.77
N ILE A 643 -3.65 17.28 -3.97
CA ILE A 643 -5.02 17.79 -4.12
C ILE A 643 -5.92 16.60 -4.43
N GLN A 644 -6.99 16.48 -3.66
CA GLN A 644 -8.04 15.50 -3.84
C GLN A 644 -9.32 16.24 -4.15
N CYS A 645 -10.03 15.76 -5.15
CA CYS A 645 -11.32 16.33 -5.51
C CYS A 645 -12.37 15.27 -5.72
N TYR A 646 -13.59 15.60 -5.28
CA TYR A 646 -14.68 14.65 -5.09
C TYR A 646 -15.95 15.14 -5.75
N MET A 647 -16.75 14.21 -6.26
CA MET A 647 -18.08 14.50 -6.78
C MET A 647 -18.97 13.24 -6.74
N TYR A 648 -20.23 13.37 -6.36
CA TYR A 648 -21.20 12.30 -6.53
C TYR A 648 -21.56 12.09 -8.01
N GLY A 649 -21.93 10.87 -8.36
CA GLY A 649 -22.48 10.57 -9.68
C GLY A 649 -23.78 11.33 -9.93
N ARG A 650 -24.07 11.65 -11.20
CA ARG A 650 -25.33 12.32 -11.60
C ARG A 650 -26.59 11.54 -11.26
N ASP A 651 -26.45 10.23 -11.08
CA ASP A 651 -27.53 9.32 -10.72
C ASP A 651 -27.59 9.03 -9.21
N ASP A 652 -26.65 9.55 -8.42
CA ASP A 652 -26.72 9.48 -6.97
C ASP A 652 -27.82 10.43 -6.47
N ARG A 653 -28.69 9.90 -5.61
CA ARG A 653 -29.82 10.60 -5.01
C ARG A 653 -29.76 10.59 -3.49
N VAL A 654 -28.76 9.91 -2.92
CA VAL A 654 -28.58 9.72 -1.48
C VAL A 654 -27.51 10.68 -0.96
N HIS A 655 -26.44 10.92 -1.74
CA HIS A 655 -25.34 11.82 -1.37
C HIS A 655 -24.79 11.52 0.03
N TYR A 656 -24.23 10.31 0.20
CA TYR A 656 -23.73 9.86 1.49
C TYR A 656 -22.51 10.68 1.95
N GLU A 657 -22.68 11.48 3.00
CA GLU A 657 -21.78 12.56 3.39
C GLU A 657 -20.49 12.13 4.11
N TYR A 658 -20.35 10.85 4.45
CA TYR A 658 -19.26 10.32 5.25
C TYR A 658 -18.32 9.42 4.44
N PHE A 659 -17.11 9.22 4.95
CA PHE A 659 -16.25 8.12 4.54
C PHE A 659 -16.30 7.02 5.59
N ASP A 660 -16.41 5.78 5.15
CA ASP A 660 -16.27 4.64 6.05
C ASP A 660 -14.80 4.29 6.17
N TYR A 661 -14.31 4.09 7.39
CA TYR A 661 -12.90 3.79 7.63
C TYR A 661 -12.73 2.67 8.65
N LEU A 662 -11.66 1.91 8.49
CA LEU A 662 -11.24 0.95 9.50
C LEU A 662 -10.47 1.65 10.61
N SER A 663 -10.91 1.45 11.86
CA SER A 663 -10.24 1.99 13.04
C SER A 663 -8.80 1.52 13.15
N ASN A 664 -7.93 2.32 13.78
CA ASN A 664 -6.50 2.04 13.93
C ASN A 664 -6.19 0.73 14.68
N ASP A 665 -7.13 0.22 15.47
CA ASP A 665 -7.03 -1.08 16.15
C ASP A 665 -7.62 -2.25 15.36
N GLU A 666 -8.15 -1.98 14.16
CA GLU A 666 -8.75 -2.95 13.23
C GLU A 666 -9.98 -3.67 13.81
N ARG A 667 -10.65 -3.07 14.80
CA ARG A 667 -11.79 -3.69 15.52
C ARG A 667 -13.16 -3.20 15.07
N SER A 668 -13.22 -2.08 14.35
CA SER A 668 -14.49 -1.47 13.96
C SER A 668 -14.36 -0.70 12.66
N ILE A 669 -15.46 -0.65 11.90
CA ILE A 669 -15.63 0.32 10.82
C ILE A 669 -16.34 1.53 11.43
N GLY A 670 -15.71 2.70 11.34
CA GLY A 670 -16.24 3.97 11.80
C GLY A 670 -16.63 4.88 10.63
N HIS A 671 -17.35 5.96 10.94
CA HIS A 671 -17.69 7.01 9.99
C HIS A 671 -16.80 8.23 10.20
N PHE A 672 -16.15 8.68 9.14
CA PHE A 672 -15.35 9.89 9.12
C PHE A 672 -16.16 11.02 8.51
N ASP A 673 -16.39 12.05 9.32
CA ASP A 673 -16.91 13.33 8.87
C ASP A 673 -15.76 14.12 8.20
N PRO A 674 -15.84 14.41 6.89
CA PRO A 674 -14.80 15.10 6.13
C PRO A 674 -14.76 16.60 6.42
N LYS A 675 -14.58 16.97 7.69
CA LYS A 675 -14.40 18.37 8.12
C LYS A 675 -13.05 18.93 7.68
N SER A 676 -13.08 20.21 7.32
CA SER A 676 -11.89 21.02 7.08
C SER A 676 -11.13 21.27 8.38
N ASP A 677 -9.79 21.28 8.30
CA ASP A 677 -8.95 21.82 9.37
C ASP A 677 -8.80 23.35 9.25
N MET A 678 -8.84 23.88 8.03
CA MET A 678 -8.77 25.30 7.69
C MET A 678 -9.08 25.50 6.19
N ASP A 679 -9.63 26.65 5.81
CA ASP A 679 -9.67 27.05 4.38
C ASP A 679 -8.24 27.25 3.85
N PHE A 680 -7.98 26.86 2.59
CA PHE A 680 -6.63 26.93 2.03
C PHE A 680 -6.12 28.37 1.86
N HIS A 681 -6.99 29.34 1.59
CA HIS A 681 -6.59 30.74 1.50
C HIS A 681 -6.17 31.27 2.88
N GLU A 682 -6.96 30.98 3.91
CA GLU A 682 -6.62 31.29 5.31
C GLU A 682 -5.31 30.60 5.72
N PHE A 683 -5.13 29.34 5.34
CA PHE A 683 -3.90 28.59 5.60
C PHE A 683 -2.66 29.23 4.97
N LYS A 684 -2.75 29.69 3.72
CA LYS A 684 -1.64 30.41 3.09
C LYS A 684 -1.29 31.68 3.86
N GLU A 685 -2.28 32.44 4.29
CA GLU A 685 -2.04 33.65 5.07
C GLU A 685 -1.40 33.34 6.42
N ARG A 686 -1.85 32.27 7.08
CA ARG A 686 -1.21 31.76 8.29
C ARG A 686 0.25 31.38 8.06
N MET A 687 0.55 30.67 6.98
CA MET A 687 1.93 30.30 6.64
C MET A 687 2.81 31.52 6.38
N ARG A 688 2.29 32.60 5.76
CA ARG A 688 3.01 33.87 5.63
C ARG A 688 3.35 34.49 6.98
N GLN A 689 2.40 34.49 7.90
CA GLN A 689 2.61 35.01 9.25
C GLN A 689 3.64 34.19 10.03
N GLU A 690 3.60 32.86 9.94
CA GLU A 690 4.59 31.99 10.60
C GLU A 690 5.99 32.18 10.02
N LYS A 691 6.09 32.36 8.69
CA LYS A 691 7.35 32.68 8.01
C LYS A 691 8.00 33.96 8.55
N GLN A 692 7.22 35.00 8.80
CA GLN A 692 7.74 36.28 9.33
C GLN A 692 8.04 36.22 10.82
N ASN A 693 7.17 35.60 11.63
CA ASN A 693 7.20 35.76 13.08
C ASN A 693 7.87 34.61 13.84
N ILE A 694 7.89 33.41 13.26
CA ILE A 694 8.36 32.18 13.93
C ILE A 694 9.70 31.70 13.36
N PHE A 695 10.00 31.99 12.09
CA PHE A 695 11.21 31.48 11.42
C PHE A 695 12.29 32.54 11.15
N GLN A 696 12.05 33.81 11.48
CA GLN A 696 13.05 34.89 11.40
C GLN A 696 13.61 35.30 12.78
N ASN A 697 13.05 34.77 13.86
CA ASN A 697 13.55 34.87 15.24
C ASN A 697 13.94 33.47 15.73
#